data_AF-A0A8T9BP19-F1
#
_entry.id   AF-A0A8T9BP19-F1
#
_cell.length_a   1.000
_cell.length_b   1.000
_cell.length_c   1.000
_cell.angle_alpha   90.00
_cell.angle_beta   90.00
_cell.angle_gamma   90.00
#
_symmetry.space_group_name_H-M   'P 1'
#
loop_
_entity.id
_entity.type
_entity.pdbx_description
1 polymer ?
#
loop_
_entity_poly.entity_id
_entity_poly.type
_entity_poly.pdbx_seq_one_letter_code
_entity_poly.pdbx_strand_id
1 'polypeptide(L)'
;MMTLRKACGNCTASKRKCMVQVPKCTRCTDKGLECRYDLQPLSAVTGQAEQAPNFSFNPSNCDSPGYCIMKTLRFRAPDIDPAVCRPGHEDALEVLRLGFRSVPVLARAGKPAVFVHPKLQCGIDKHFVAGLGEVGESGVCCESFQRLVEIDVKAVPVKEALVALQALLVYLATSFFSASQTEQKNEMAERFLAVLAEWTQALLAAAPTATKMPRRNQSPWQNWLLGESIRRTIIMSYVLSLTLPGFRSGYCSNWLFVESLPFDRRAGLWMAESPQASISAAGARNGNEVGQQLNSLHEFAKSLHVSPLVDHNFRGDLFLILLVYGHNGVVDPHLLALSSHHYFSQPTTMSSEKPLLVVLGAAGTQGGSVLSYFLSLVPPPYALRGITRDPSSVKSVSLASLGVEMVAGDFDDPSSLDATFKGASAIFSVTDFWQSFANPSLRDKASASSQSVGAICRENEAQQNRNIIDAAAKVTTLERLVFSSLPSPNKLSAGKYAHVYHFDGKAMVEEYGRSAHPKLWEKTNVLYAGYYLENHFGATGHLFRPRINKAEDTLILSVAEPLATTLLPMYSAVADTGTLVQALLRAAPGKRVIGVNQWLSLRDFARILAREIGKNIEFVDRNPSFDMGDPDVEKDYADMMGFCIDFGYDGGTVDESIVQPADLGVSVHLESVEEWCEKQDWENVLQVH
;
A
#
# COMPACT_ATOMS: atom_id res chain seq x y z
N MET A 1 38.88 17.17 -7.57
CA MET A 1 38.95 15.69 -7.56
C MET A 1 40.07 15.24 -8.48
N MET A 2 40.87 14.30 -8.00
CA MET A 2 41.99 13.68 -8.69
C MET A 2 41.47 12.59 -9.65
N THR A 3 41.54 12.81 -10.96
CA THR A 3 41.01 11.87 -11.97
C THR A 3 41.99 10.72 -12.20
N LEU A 4 41.63 9.50 -11.80
CA LEU A 4 42.42 8.28 -12.05
C LEU A 4 42.20 7.77 -13.49
N ARG A 5 43.25 7.19 -14.09
CA ARG A 5 43.23 6.73 -15.49
C ARG A 5 42.28 5.53 -15.68
N LYS A 6 41.28 5.70 -16.56
CA LYS A 6 40.32 4.63 -16.95
C LYS A 6 40.88 3.61 -17.96
N ALA A 7 42.13 3.73 -18.39
CA ALA A 7 42.76 2.84 -19.37
C ALA A 7 44.16 2.42 -18.90
N CYS A 8 44.55 1.17 -19.19
CA CYS A 8 45.89 0.70 -18.89
C CYS A 8 46.94 1.45 -19.74
N GLY A 9 48.20 1.45 -19.28
CA GLY A 9 49.29 2.18 -19.95
C GLY A 9 49.47 1.78 -21.42
N ASN A 10 49.36 0.49 -21.73
CA ASN A 10 49.56 -0.03 -23.08
C ASN A 10 48.44 0.40 -24.06
N CYS A 11 47.19 0.35 -23.62
CA CYS A 11 46.07 0.86 -24.42
C CYS A 11 46.10 2.39 -24.57
N THR A 12 46.56 3.10 -23.54
CA THR A 12 46.73 4.56 -23.60
C THR A 12 47.81 4.95 -24.62
N ALA A 13 49.00 4.35 -24.55
CA ALA A 13 50.09 4.61 -25.49
C ALA A 13 49.70 4.24 -26.93
N SER A 14 48.97 3.15 -27.10
CA SER A 14 48.48 2.71 -28.42
C SER A 14 47.26 3.49 -28.93
N LYS A 15 46.69 4.42 -28.15
CA LYS A 15 45.41 5.11 -28.41
C LYS A 15 44.26 4.14 -28.77
N ARG A 16 44.21 2.99 -28.10
CA ARG A 16 43.15 1.97 -28.30
C ARG A 16 42.23 1.92 -27.09
N LYS A 17 40.95 1.58 -27.32
CA LYS A 17 39.95 1.42 -26.26
C LYS A 17 40.40 0.32 -25.29
N CYS A 18 40.46 0.66 -24.00
CA CYS A 18 40.74 -0.29 -22.93
C CYS A 18 39.41 -0.70 -22.30
N MET A 19 39.07 -1.99 -22.37
CA MET A 19 37.95 -2.55 -21.61
C MET A 19 38.50 -3.04 -20.28
N VAL A 20 38.30 -2.25 -19.23
CA VAL A 20 38.92 -2.47 -17.92
C VAL A 20 38.45 -3.80 -17.33
N GLN A 21 39.40 -4.71 -17.16
CA GLN A 21 39.22 -5.99 -16.48
C GLN A 21 40.47 -6.24 -15.63
N VAL A 22 40.28 -6.90 -14.47
CA VAL A 22 41.35 -7.27 -13.54
C VAL A 22 41.59 -8.78 -13.69
N PRO A 23 42.84 -9.26 -13.85
CA PRO A 23 44.10 -8.51 -13.77
C PRO A 23 44.56 -7.84 -15.08
N LYS A 24 44.01 -8.20 -16.24
CA LYS A 24 44.38 -7.64 -17.56
C LYS A 24 43.14 -7.26 -18.36
N CYS A 25 43.19 -6.15 -19.10
CA CYS A 25 42.14 -5.79 -20.05
C CYS A 25 42.06 -6.79 -21.20
N THR A 26 40.88 -6.98 -21.77
CA THR A 26 40.61 -7.98 -22.83
C THR A 26 41.63 -7.93 -23.97
N ARG A 27 41.90 -6.73 -24.49
CA ARG A 27 42.90 -6.53 -25.56
C ARG A 27 44.30 -6.99 -25.17
N CYS A 28 44.74 -6.68 -23.95
CA CYS A 28 46.08 -7.08 -23.51
C CYS A 28 46.16 -8.60 -23.30
N THR A 29 45.06 -9.23 -22.87
CA THR A 29 44.95 -10.69 -22.79
C THR A 29 45.09 -11.32 -24.17
N ASP A 30 44.29 -10.87 -25.15
CA ASP A 30 44.26 -11.47 -26.50
C ASP A 30 45.58 -11.29 -27.26
N LYS A 31 46.32 -10.21 -26.97
CA LYS A 31 47.59 -9.89 -27.62
C LYS A 31 48.81 -10.32 -26.82
N GLY A 32 48.64 -10.97 -25.67
CA GLY A 32 49.75 -11.38 -24.80
C GLY A 32 50.57 -10.20 -24.26
N LEU A 33 49.97 -9.02 -24.14
CA LEU A 33 50.66 -7.80 -23.71
C LEU A 33 50.63 -7.62 -22.18
N GLU A 34 51.65 -6.94 -21.66
CA GLU A 34 51.65 -6.48 -20.27
C GLU A 34 50.58 -5.40 -20.07
N CYS A 35 49.76 -5.59 -19.02
CA CYS A 35 48.64 -4.71 -18.69
C CYS A 35 48.83 -4.14 -17.30
N ARG A 36 49.15 -2.84 -17.22
CA ARG A 36 49.32 -2.11 -15.96
C ARG A 36 48.42 -0.87 -15.95
N TYR A 37 47.56 -0.76 -14.95
CA TYR A 37 46.78 0.45 -14.70
C TYR A 37 47.62 1.36 -13.80
N ASP A 38 47.79 2.61 -14.23
CA ASP A 38 48.52 3.61 -13.46
C ASP A 38 47.52 4.31 -12.51
N LEU A 39 47.75 4.16 -11.20
CA LEU A 39 46.89 4.70 -10.14
C LEU A 39 47.35 6.08 -9.67
N GLN A 40 48.25 6.74 -10.39
CA GLN A 40 48.60 8.13 -10.07
C GLN A 40 47.53 9.11 -10.57
N PRO A 41 47.08 10.04 -9.71
CA PRO A 41 46.11 11.05 -10.07
C PRO A 41 46.72 12.22 -10.85
N LEU A 42 46.00 12.71 -11.88
CA LEU A 42 46.42 13.88 -12.65
C LEU A 42 46.35 15.15 -11.79
N SER A 43 47.48 15.84 -11.63
CA SER A 43 47.57 17.13 -10.91
C SER A 43 47.04 18.25 -11.81
N ALA A 44 45.98 18.95 -11.39
CA ALA A 44 45.52 20.16 -12.07
C ALA A 44 46.37 21.35 -11.62
N VAL A 45 46.82 22.16 -12.59
CA VAL A 45 47.59 23.39 -12.38
C VAL A 45 46.73 24.42 -11.64
N THR A 46 47.24 24.91 -10.51
CA THR A 46 46.66 25.99 -9.71
C THR A 46 46.75 27.33 -10.45
N GLY A 47 45.63 27.80 -10.98
CA GLY A 47 45.43 29.18 -11.46
C GLY A 47 44.61 29.98 -10.45
N GLN A 48 44.94 31.28 -10.35
CA GLN A 48 44.49 32.23 -9.32
C GLN A 48 42.96 32.40 -9.24
N ALA A 49 42.49 32.82 -8.06
CA ALA A 49 41.09 33.09 -7.75
C ALA A 49 40.53 34.23 -8.61
N GLU A 50 39.88 33.88 -9.73
CA GLU A 50 38.99 34.78 -10.44
C GLU A 50 37.61 34.78 -9.75
N GLN A 51 37.04 35.97 -9.66
CA GLN A 51 35.76 36.27 -9.02
C GLN A 51 34.67 35.27 -9.44
N ALA A 52 33.89 34.81 -8.45
CA ALA A 52 32.76 33.93 -8.69
C ALA A 52 31.87 34.51 -9.80
N PRO A 53 31.63 33.78 -10.90
CA PRO A 53 30.76 34.28 -11.95
C PRO A 53 29.35 34.43 -11.36
N ASN A 54 28.77 35.61 -11.55
CA ASN A 54 27.36 35.86 -11.25
C ASN A 54 26.51 34.91 -12.12
N PHE A 55 26.13 33.77 -11.56
CA PHE A 55 25.14 32.90 -12.15
C PHE A 55 23.76 33.56 -11.96
N SER A 56 23.33 34.33 -12.94
CA SER A 56 21.93 34.68 -13.10
C SER A 56 21.15 33.39 -13.38
N PHE A 57 20.32 32.98 -12.44
CA PHE A 57 19.49 31.78 -12.53
C PHE A 57 18.45 31.97 -13.66
N ASN A 58 18.60 31.22 -14.75
CA ASN A 58 17.58 31.09 -15.80
C ASN A 58 16.76 29.82 -15.52
N PRO A 59 15.47 29.92 -15.14
CA PRO A 59 14.64 28.77 -14.76
C PRO A 59 14.34 27.77 -15.88
N SER A 60 14.69 28.11 -17.13
CA SER A 60 14.22 27.39 -18.33
C SER A 60 15.06 26.19 -18.74
N ASN A 61 16.30 26.06 -18.23
CA ASN A 61 17.25 25.02 -18.68
C ASN A 61 17.63 24.10 -17.51
N CYS A 62 16.86 23.05 -17.29
CA CYS A 62 17.14 22.03 -16.27
C CYS A 62 17.84 20.82 -16.92
N ASP A 63 19.17 20.85 -17.06
CA ASP A 63 20.01 19.70 -17.41
C ASP A 63 21.43 19.84 -16.83
N SER A 64 21.55 20.01 -15.50
CA SER A 64 22.86 20.01 -14.81
C SER A 64 22.89 19.08 -13.59
N PRO A 65 23.98 18.32 -13.35
CA PRO A 65 24.09 17.39 -12.23
C PRO A 65 24.19 18.14 -10.89
N GLY A 66 23.37 17.76 -9.91
CA GLY A 66 23.30 18.40 -8.58
C GLY A 66 21.95 19.03 -8.24
N TYR A 67 20.96 18.88 -9.12
CA TYR A 67 19.59 19.32 -8.85
C TYR A 67 18.89 18.33 -7.90
N CYS A 68 18.37 18.86 -6.79
CA CYS A 68 17.74 18.10 -5.72
C CYS A 68 16.60 17.21 -6.25
N ILE A 69 16.62 15.92 -5.89
CA ILE A 69 15.58 14.91 -6.17
C ILE A 69 14.17 15.37 -5.77
N MET A 70 14.08 16.40 -4.92
CA MET A 70 12.84 17.00 -4.43
C MET A 70 12.08 17.84 -5.48
N LYS A 71 12.62 18.05 -6.69
CA LYS A 71 11.88 18.73 -7.78
C LYS A 71 11.29 17.76 -8.83
N THR A 72 11.64 16.48 -8.78
CA THR A 72 11.07 15.44 -9.65
C THR A 72 9.90 14.69 -9.02
N LEU A 73 9.48 15.09 -7.81
CA LEU A 73 8.24 14.62 -7.17
C LEU A 73 7.04 15.25 -7.90
N ARG A 74 6.34 14.46 -8.72
CA ARG A 74 5.08 14.87 -9.37
C ARG A 74 3.88 14.55 -8.49
N PHE A 75 3.87 15.03 -7.25
CA PHE A 75 2.69 14.93 -6.39
C PHE A 75 2.36 16.31 -5.80
N ARG A 76 1.12 16.76 -6.04
CA ARG A 76 0.46 17.86 -5.32
C ARG A 76 -0.84 17.29 -4.75
N ALA A 77 -1.06 17.43 -3.45
CA ALA A 77 -2.38 17.25 -2.89
C ALA A 77 -3.31 18.39 -3.39
N PRO A 78 -4.62 18.14 -3.62
CA PRO A 78 -5.53 19.10 -4.26
C PRO A 78 -5.81 20.37 -3.43
N ASP A 79 -5.40 20.39 -2.15
CA ASP A 79 -5.86 21.38 -1.17
C ASP A 79 -4.83 22.47 -0.85
N ILE A 80 -3.72 22.53 -1.58
CA ILE A 80 -2.57 23.38 -1.24
C ILE A 80 -2.48 24.59 -2.17
N ASP A 81 -2.54 25.78 -1.56
CA ASP A 81 -2.41 27.08 -2.21
C ASP A 81 -1.06 27.20 -2.95
N PRO A 82 -1.07 27.36 -4.30
CA PRO A 82 0.15 27.48 -5.09
C PRO A 82 0.96 28.76 -4.83
N ALA A 83 0.43 29.75 -4.09
CA ALA A 83 1.16 30.94 -3.67
C ALA A 83 2.03 30.71 -2.42
N VAL A 84 1.83 29.60 -1.70
CA VAL A 84 2.48 29.34 -0.39
C VAL A 84 3.68 28.38 -0.50
N CYS A 85 3.81 27.59 -1.57
CA CYS A 85 4.84 26.53 -1.65
C CYS A 85 6.15 26.93 -2.37
N ARG A 86 7.13 27.37 -1.57
CA ARG A 86 8.58 27.09 -1.69
C ARG A 86 9.09 26.72 -0.27
N PRO A 87 10.39 26.43 -0.10
CA PRO A 87 11.00 25.13 0.26
C PRO A 87 10.26 24.33 1.36
N GLY A 88 10.07 23.00 1.18
CA GLY A 88 9.38 22.16 2.18
C GLY A 88 8.46 21.09 1.59
N HIS A 89 9.01 20.06 0.95
CA HIS A 89 8.23 18.86 0.58
C HIS A 89 8.10 17.93 1.80
N GLU A 90 6.88 17.72 2.31
CA GLU A 90 6.60 16.86 3.47
C GLU A 90 7.02 15.38 3.26
N ASP A 91 7.24 14.97 2.01
CA ASP A 91 7.67 13.62 1.61
C ASP A 91 8.99 13.17 2.28
N ALA A 92 9.97 14.07 2.42
CA ALA A 92 11.22 13.74 3.11
C ALA A 92 11.05 13.66 4.64
N LEU A 93 10.10 14.41 5.21
CA LEU A 93 9.73 14.23 6.63
C LEU A 93 9.05 12.88 6.84
N GLU A 94 8.31 12.40 5.85
CA GLU A 94 7.66 11.09 5.90
C GLU A 94 8.67 9.94 5.83
N VAL A 95 9.71 10.04 5.00
CA VAL A 95 10.86 9.10 5.03
C VAL A 95 11.51 9.05 6.40
N LEU A 96 11.73 10.22 7.01
CA LEU A 96 12.31 10.30 8.34
C LEU A 96 11.37 9.73 9.41
N ARG A 97 10.06 10.00 9.30
CA ARG A 97 9.03 9.50 10.21
C ARG A 97 8.94 7.97 10.13
N LEU A 98 8.80 7.41 8.94
CA LEU A 98 8.72 5.97 8.71
C LEU A 98 10.02 5.25 9.07
N GLY A 99 11.16 5.86 8.75
CA GLY A 99 12.46 5.25 8.91
C GLY A 99 13.02 5.28 10.33
N PHE A 100 12.99 6.43 11.01
CA PHE A 100 13.61 6.58 12.32
C PHE A 100 12.63 6.33 13.47
N ARG A 101 11.36 6.74 13.33
CA ARG A 101 10.36 6.58 14.41
C ARG A 101 9.94 5.12 14.63
N SER A 102 10.11 4.27 13.62
CA SER A 102 9.85 2.82 13.73
C SER A 102 10.94 2.06 14.47
N VAL A 103 12.17 2.59 14.55
CA VAL A 103 13.34 1.88 15.11
C VAL A 103 13.15 1.47 16.57
N PRO A 104 12.71 2.36 17.50
CA PRO A 104 12.47 1.95 18.90
C PRO A 104 11.44 0.82 19.02
N VAL A 105 10.37 0.88 18.21
CA VAL A 105 9.28 -0.09 18.31
C VAL A 105 9.71 -1.45 17.77
N LEU A 106 10.39 -1.48 16.62
CA LEU A 106 10.92 -2.71 16.02
C LEU A 106 12.00 -3.35 16.90
N ALA A 107 12.88 -2.54 17.48
CA ALA A 107 13.89 -3.01 18.43
C ALA A 107 13.26 -3.68 19.66
N ARG A 108 12.22 -3.08 20.26
CA ARG A 108 11.47 -3.67 21.39
C ARG A 108 10.75 -4.96 21.00
N ALA A 109 10.21 -5.03 19.78
CA ALA A 109 9.56 -6.23 19.26
C ALA A 109 10.55 -7.35 18.87
N GLY A 110 11.86 -7.13 19.02
CA GLY A 110 12.88 -8.08 18.61
C GLY A 110 12.91 -8.33 17.10
N LYS A 111 12.49 -7.34 16.30
CA LYS A 111 12.43 -7.39 14.82
C LYS A 111 13.53 -6.52 14.18
N PRO A 112 14.02 -6.88 12.98
CA PRO A 112 14.94 -6.01 12.22
C PRO A 112 14.30 -4.65 11.93
N ALA A 113 15.04 -3.58 12.21
CA ALA A 113 14.69 -2.20 11.86
C ALA A 113 15.53 -1.71 10.67
N VAL A 114 15.36 -0.45 10.27
CA VAL A 114 16.04 0.15 9.10
C VAL A 114 17.56 0.02 9.17
N PHE A 115 18.15 0.22 10.35
CA PHE A 115 19.61 0.14 10.54
C PHE A 115 20.03 -0.60 11.83
N VAL A 116 19.07 -1.07 12.64
CA VAL A 116 19.31 -1.82 13.89
C VAL A 116 18.80 -3.25 13.71
N HIS A 117 19.62 -4.24 14.06
CA HIS A 117 19.23 -5.64 13.97
C HIS A 117 19.29 -6.36 15.34
N PRO A 118 18.21 -7.02 15.79
CA PRO A 118 18.10 -7.60 17.13
C PRO A 118 19.02 -8.81 17.36
N LYS A 119 19.38 -9.52 16.29
CA LYS A 119 20.32 -10.66 16.36
C LYS A 119 21.80 -10.27 16.27
N LEU A 120 22.11 -8.97 16.21
CA LEU A 120 23.50 -8.53 16.26
C LEU A 120 24.02 -8.72 17.69
N GLN A 121 24.92 -9.68 17.87
CA GLN A 121 25.55 -9.96 19.16
C GLN A 121 26.56 -8.86 19.51
N CYS A 122 26.04 -7.74 20.00
CA CYS A 122 26.81 -6.70 20.66
C CYS A 122 26.89 -7.08 22.15
N GLY A 123 28.09 -7.42 22.64
CA GLY A 123 28.32 -7.77 24.04
C GLY A 123 28.29 -6.54 24.97
N ILE A 124 27.32 -5.65 24.78
CA ILE A 124 27.31 -4.32 25.39
C ILE A 124 26.43 -4.36 26.63
N ASP A 125 26.90 -3.63 27.64
CA ASP A 125 26.18 -3.24 28.84
C ASP A 125 24.72 -2.93 28.53
N LYS A 126 23.80 -3.56 29.26
CA LYS A 126 22.35 -3.58 28.94
C LYS A 126 21.72 -2.18 28.82
N HIS A 127 22.41 -1.13 29.24
CA HIS A 127 21.92 0.23 29.38
C HIS A 127 21.65 1.00 28.08
N PHE A 128 22.46 0.89 27.02
CA PHE A 128 22.25 1.73 25.81
C PHE A 128 21.20 1.18 24.84
N VAL A 129 21.14 -0.15 24.70
CA VAL A 129 20.08 -0.83 23.93
C VAL A 129 18.75 -0.82 24.69
N ALA A 130 18.77 -0.89 26.03
CA ALA A 130 17.57 -0.61 26.83
C ALA A 130 17.12 0.85 26.71
N GLY A 131 18.06 1.81 26.67
CA GLY A 131 17.78 3.23 26.47
C GLY A 131 17.11 3.55 25.12
N LEU A 132 17.42 2.80 24.05
CA LEU A 132 16.67 2.86 22.78
C LEU A 132 15.19 2.48 22.95
N GLY A 133 14.87 1.61 23.92
CA GLY A 133 13.51 1.19 24.26
C GLY A 133 12.79 2.15 25.22
N GLU A 134 13.52 2.99 25.97
CA GLU A 134 12.99 3.97 26.93
C GLU A 134 12.50 5.27 26.27
N VAL A 135 12.74 5.45 24.96
CA VAL A 135 12.15 6.54 24.18
C VAL A 135 10.64 6.27 24.01
N GLY A 136 9.85 6.76 24.96
CA GLY A 136 8.39 6.76 24.96
C GLY A 136 7.79 8.05 24.35
N GLU A 137 6.45 8.16 24.34
CA GLU A 137 5.70 9.31 23.79
C GLU A 137 6.04 10.65 24.47
N SER A 138 6.64 10.63 25.66
CA SER A 138 7.04 11.80 26.45
C SER A 138 8.44 12.34 26.15
N GLY A 139 9.19 11.74 25.21
CA GLY A 139 10.49 12.25 24.77
C GLY A 139 11.72 11.61 25.44
N VAL A 140 12.89 12.21 25.20
CA VAL A 140 14.22 11.70 25.56
C VAL A 140 14.54 11.93 27.05
N CYS A 141 15.00 10.90 27.77
CA CYS A 141 15.58 11.09 29.10
C CYS A 141 16.89 11.90 29.01
N CYS A 142 16.91 13.10 29.58
CA CYS A 142 18.04 14.04 29.51
C CYS A 142 19.35 13.45 30.05
N GLU A 143 19.29 12.61 31.09
CA GLU A 143 20.47 12.02 31.72
C GLU A 143 21.11 10.93 30.85
N SER A 144 20.32 10.04 30.25
CA SER A 144 20.80 8.99 29.35
C SER A 144 21.41 9.57 28.07
N PHE A 145 20.86 10.67 27.57
CA PHE A 145 21.39 11.38 26.42
C PHE A 145 22.72 12.10 26.73
N GLN A 146 22.86 12.71 27.91
CA GLN A 146 24.12 13.32 28.35
C GLN A 146 25.25 12.28 28.44
N ARG A 147 24.99 11.13 29.06
CA ARG A 147 25.97 10.02 29.12
C ARG A 147 26.34 9.48 27.74
N LEU A 148 25.39 9.46 26.80
CA LEU A 148 25.66 9.01 25.44
C LEU A 148 26.69 9.92 24.74
N VAL A 149 26.47 11.24 24.78
CA VAL A 149 27.33 12.19 24.04
C VAL A 149 28.72 12.39 24.66
N GLU A 150 28.96 11.86 25.86
CA GLU A 150 30.27 11.79 26.51
C GLU A 150 31.15 10.63 26.00
N ILE A 151 30.60 9.69 25.22
CA ILE A 151 31.37 8.56 24.68
C ILE A 151 32.38 9.04 23.64
N ASP A 152 33.66 8.70 23.86
CA ASP A 152 34.68 8.80 22.82
C ASP A 152 34.60 7.61 21.86
N VAL A 153 33.86 7.77 20.77
CA VAL A 153 33.65 6.73 19.75
C VAL A 153 34.94 6.27 19.05
N LYS A 154 36.03 7.05 19.15
CA LYS A 154 37.34 6.67 18.58
C LYS A 154 38.13 5.76 19.53
N ALA A 155 37.82 5.78 20.82
CA ALA A 155 38.50 5.00 21.86
C ALA A 155 37.79 3.67 22.19
N VAL A 156 36.51 3.52 21.87
CA VAL A 156 35.73 2.30 22.14
C VAL A 156 35.77 1.29 20.99
N PRO A 157 35.49 0.00 21.25
CA PRO A 157 35.33 -1.01 20.20
C PRO A 157 34.29 -0.60 19.14
N VAL A 158 34.52 -0.99 17.88
CA VAL A 158 33.65 -0.60 16.74
C VAL A 158 32.17 -0.99 16.94
N LYS A 159 31.89 -2.08 17.66
CA LYS A 159 30.51 -2.47 18.00
C LYS A 159 29.84 -1.49 18.97
N GLU A 160 30.60 -0.96 19.93
CA GLU A 160 30.13 0.06 20.88
C GLU A 160 29.95 1.40 20.18
N ALA A 161 30.91 1.79 19.33
CA ALA A 161 30.77 2.98 18.48
C ALA A 161 29.53 2.91 17.56
N LEU A 162 29.26 1.73 16.98
CA LEU A 162 28.05 1.48 16.18
C LEU A 162 26.78 1.70 17.01
N VAL A 163 26.66 1.08 18.17
CA VAL A 163 25.45 1.20 19.01
C VAL A 163 25.28 2.62 19.54
N ALA A 164 26.37 3.30 19.91
CA ALA A 164 26.34 4.70 20.32
C ALA A 164 25.81 5.60 19.18
N LEU A 165 26.30 5.42 17.95
CA LEU A 165 25.82 6.17 16.79
C LEU A 165 24.35 5.86 16.46
N GLN A 166 23.94 4.60 16.54
CA GLN A 166 22.53 4.20 16.35
C GLN A 166 21.61 4.86 17.38
N ALA A 167 22.03 4.94 18.65
CA ALA A 167 21.31 5.64 19.69
C ALA A 167 21.22 7.15 19.41
N LEU A 168 22.34 7.78 19.05
CA LEU A 168 22.38 9.21 18.72
C LEU A 168 21.42 9.55 17.56
N LEU A 169 21.36 8.71 16.52
CA LEU A 169 20.43 8.87 15.39
C LEU A 169 18.97 8.85 15.82
N VAL A 170 18.59 7.89 16.67
CA VAL A 170 17.21 7.77 17.18
C VAL A 170 16.84 8.97 18.06
N TYR A 171 17.76 9.41 18.92
CA TYR A 171 17.55 10.58 19.78
C TYR A 171 17.39 11.88 18.99
N LEU A 172 18.25 12.10 17.98
CA LEU A 172 18.16 13.28 17.14
C LEU A 172 16.89 13.29 16.31
N ALA A 173 16.55 12.17 15.67
CA ALA A 173 15.30 12.06 14.92
C ALA A 173 14.08 12.37 15.82
N THR A 174 14.00 11.79 17.01
CA THR A 174 12.87 12.04 17.94
C THR A 174 12.76 13.50 18.36
N SER A 175 13.90 14.17 18.57
CA SER A 175 13.95 15.59 18.96
C SER A 175 13.47 16.52 17.85
N PHE A 176 13.73 16.19 16.59
CA PHE A 176 13.25 16.96 15.44
C PHE A 176 11.72 16.92 15.26
N PHE A 177 11.04 15.86 15.72
CA PHE A 177 9.59 15.66 15.52
C PHE A 177 8.70 16.01 16.73
N SER A 178 9.25 16.63 17.77
CA SER A 178 8.45 17.05 18.94
C SER A 178 7.55 18.25 18.61
N ALA A 179 6.27 18.17 18.96
CA ALA A 179 5.23 19.16 18.64
C ALA A 179 5.45 20.58 19.22
N SER A 180 6.42 20.77 20.12
CA SER A 180 6.81 22.08 20.66
C SER A 180 8.16 22.51 20.08
N GLN A 181 8.15 23.16 18.92
CA GLN A 181 9.36 23.75 18.36
C GLN A 181 9.65 25.10 19.04
N THR A 182 10.75 25.19 19.78
CA THR A 182 11.27 26.45 20.37
C THR A 182 12.66 26.71 19.79
N GLU A 183 13.05 27.98 19.60
CA GLU A 183 14.39 28.37 19.05
C GLU A 183 15.56 27.68 19.76
N GLN A 184 15.46 27.48 21.07
CA GLN A 184 16.44 26.79 21.91
C GLN A 184 16.65 25.29 21.54
N LYS A 185 15.64 24.61 20.98
CA LYS A 185 15.76 23.23 20.48
C LYS A 185 16.50 23.15 19.15
N ASN A 186 16.42 24.21 18.32
CA ASN A 186 17.11 24.28 17.05
C ASN A 186 18.64 24.43 17.24
N GLU A 187 19.07 25.27 18.19
CA GLU A 187 20.50 25.41 18.53
C GLU A 187 21.10 24.10 19.07
N MET A 188 20.33 23.40 19.91
CA MET A 188 20.73 22.11 20.46
C MET A 188 20.88 21.05 19.34
N ALA A 189 19.94 20.99 18.41
CA ALA A 189 19.97 20.04 17.30
C ALA A 189 21.15 20.28 16.33
N GLU A 190 21.44 21.55 15.99
CA GLU A 190 22.60 21.95 15.17
C GLU A 190 23.92 21.48 15.81
N ARG A 191 24.07 21.67 17.12
CA ARG A 191 25.28 21.24 17.86
C ARG A 191 25.51 19.73 17.77
N PHE A 192 24.45 18.93 17.81
CA PHE A 192 24.57 17.47 17.76
C PHE A 192 24.66 16.89 16.35
N LEU A 193 24.33 17.66 15.31
CA LEU A 193 24.64 17.28 13.93
C LEU A 193 26.15 17.22 13.67
N ALA A 194 26.93 18.11 14.30
CA ALA A 194 28.39 18.05 14.22
C ALA A 194 28.95 16.77 14.88
N VAL A 195 28.41 16.40 16.05
CA VAL A 195 28.75 15.14 16.75
C VAL A 195 28.36 13.94 15.89
N LEU A 196 27.16 13.97 15.29
CA LEU A 196 26.69 12.92 14.39
C LEU A 196 27.63 12.73 13.19
N ALA A 197 28.05 13.83 12.56
CA ALA A 197 28.98 13.80 11.43
C ALA A 197 30.34 13.22 11.86
N GLU A 198 30.90 13.66 13.00
CA GLU A 198 32.17 13.13 13.51
C GLU A 198 32.10 11.64 13.79
N TRP A 199 31.05 11.19 14.48
CA TRP A 199 30.88 9.78 14.84
C TRP A 199 30.65 8.90 13.60
N THR A 200 29.92 9.42 12.61
CA THR A 200 29.72 8.73 11.33
C THR A 200 31.03 8.56 10.58
N GLN A 201 31.90 9.58 10.58
CA GLN A 201 33.24 9.48 9.97
C GLN A 201 34.14 8.50 10.72
N ALA A 202 34.11 8.51 12.06
CA ALA A 202 34.86 7.55 12.87
C ALA A 202 34.44 6.09 12.56
N LEU A 203 33.13 5.85 12.47
CA LEU A 203 32.60 4.52 12.14
C LEU A 203 32.94 4.11 10.70
N LEU A 204 32.84 5.05 9.75
CA LEU A 204 33.23 4.81 8.35
C LEU A 204 34.72 4.45 8.22
N ALA A 205 35.60 5.15 8.96
CA ALA A 205 37.03 4.86 8.98
C ALA A 205 37.34 3.49 9.62
N ALA A 206 36.55 3.07 10.62
CA ALA A 206 36.73 1.79 11.31
C ALA A 206 36.10 0.59 10.56
N ALA A 207 35.14 0.84 9.65
CA ALA A 207 34.38 -0.20 8.95
C ALA A 207 35.25 -1.24 8.22
N PRO A 208 36.30 -0.88 7.45
CA PRO A 208 37.13 -1.85 6.74
C PRO A 208 37.88 -2.81 7.65
N THR A 209 38.24 -2.36 8.86
CA THR A 209 38.97 -3.17 9.85
C THR A 209 38.02 -4.10 10.60
N ALA A 210 36.80 -3.64 10.88
CA ALA A 210 35.77 -4.41 11.57
C ALA A 210 35.20 -5.57 10.75
N THR A 211 35.19 -5.47 9.41
CA THR A 211 34.62 -6.50 8.52
C THR A 211 35.63 -7.50 7.95
N LYS A 212 36.95 -7.29 8.17
CA LYS A 212 38.01 -8.13 7.58
C LYS A 212 38.48 -9.31 8.42
N MET A 213 38.12 -9.41 9.71
CA MET A 213 38.54 -10.52 10.57
C MET A 213 37.37 -11.45 10.93
N PRO A 214 37.33 -12.69 10.41
CA PRO A 214 36.43 -13.71 10.93
C PRO A 214 36.78 -14.00 12.38
N ARG A 215 35.90 -13.69 13.33
CA ARG A 215 36.11 -14.06 14.73
C ARG A 215 35.88 -15.56 14.88
N ARG A 216 36.77 -16.25 15.61
CA ARG A 216 36.84 -17.73 15.74
C ARG A 216 35.51 -18.41 16.16
N ASN A 217 34.56 -17.66 16.72
CA ASN A 217 33.27 -18.15 17.23
C ASN A 217 32.04 -17.50 16.57
N GLN A 218 32.16 -16.83 15.42
CA GLN A 218 31.02 -16.18 14.75
C GLN A 218 30.73 -16.81 13.38
N SER A 219 29.44 -17.02 13.08
CA SER A 219 29.02 -17.52 11.78
C SER A 219 29.29 -16.47 10.68
N PRO A 220 29.45 -16.88 9.41
CA PRO A 220 29.58 -15.95 8.28
C PRO A 220 28.45 -14.91 8.22
N TRP A 221 27.22 -15.32 8.57
CA TRP A 221 26.07 -14.42 8.66
C TRP A 221 26.23 -13.35 9.75
N GLN A 222 26.77 -13.68 10.92
CA GLN A 222 27.01 -12.70 11.98
C GLN A 222 28.07 -11.66 11.59
N ASN A 223 29.09 -12.07 10.83
CA ASN A 223 30.08 -11.13 10.27
C ASN A 223 29.47 -10.23 9.18
N TRP A 224 28.63 -10.81 8.31
CA TRP A 224 27.87 -10.05 7.31
C TRP A 224 26.94 -9.04 7.98
N LEU A 225 26.21 -9.47 9.02
CA LEU A 225 25.22 -8.67 9.73
C LEU A 225 25.84 -7.45 10.42
N LEU A 226 27.02 -7.61 11.02
CA LEU A 226 27.77 -6.49 11.57
C LEU A 226 28.15 -5.49 10.48
N GLY A 227 28.69 -5.98 9.36
CA GLY A 227 29.05 -5.13 8.23
C GLY A 227 27.85 -4.38 7.65
N GLU A 228 26.71 -5.05 7.53
CA GLU A 228 25.49 -4.44 7.00
C GLU A 228 24.86 -3.44 7.96
N SER A 229 24.89 -3.73 9.27
CA SER A 229 24.45 -2.78 10.30
C SER A 229 25.29 -1.49 10.25
N ILE A 230 26.60 -1.59 10.05
CA ILE A 230 27.48 -0.43 9.88
C ILE A 230 27.10 0.37 8.63
N ARG A 231 26.95 -0.30 7.47
CA ARG A 231 26.60 0.36 6.20
C ARG A 231 25.26 1.09 6.27
N ARG A 232 24.21 0.41 6.76
CA ARG A 232 22.87 0.98 6.94
C ARG A 232 22.88 2.16 7.91
N THR A 233 23.61 2.06 9.02
CA THR A 233 23.74 3.16 10.00
C THR A 233 24.42 4.39 9.38
N ILE A 234 25.48 4.20 8.59
CA ILE A 234 26.17 5.29 7.89
C ILE A 234 25.22 5.95 6.88
N ILE A 235 24.55 5.17 6.04
CA ILE A 235 23.61 5.69 5.04
C ILE A 235 22.51 6.49 5.71
N MET A 236 21.88 5.95 6.75
CA MET A 236 20.80 6.63 7.47
C MET A 236 21.29 7.88 8.20
N SER A 237 22.53 7.91 8.69
CA SER A 237 23.12 9.12 9.25
C SER A 237 23.25 10.26 8.24
N TYR A 238 23.69 9.94 7.03
CA TYR A 238 23.71 10.92 5.95
C TYR A 238 22.31 11.32 5.51
N VAL A 239 21.35 10.40 5.46
CA VAL A 239 19.94 10.74 5.17
C VAL A 239 19.42 11.76 6.18
N LEU A 240 19.60 11.53 7.49
CA LEU A 240 19.18 12.48 8.52
C LEU A 240 19.91 13.84 8.39
N SER A 241 21.22 13.80 8.18
CA SER A 241 22.07 15.00 8.05
C SER A 241 21.78 15.82 6.80
N LEU A 242 21.37 15.19 5.69
CA LEU A 242 21.04 15.86 4.43
C LEU A 242 19.63 16.43 4.43
N THR A 243 18.73 15.83 5.18
CA THR A 243 17.34 16.27 5.23
C THR A 243 17.23 17.68 5.83
N LEU A 244 17.97 17.99 6.91
CA LEU A 244 17.86 19.28 7.62
C LEU A 244 18.30 20.51 6.79
N PRO A 245 19.49 20.53 6.13
CA PRO A 245 19.91 21.64 5.28
C PRO A 245 19.20 21.66 3.93
N GLY A 246 18.82 20.49 3.40
CA GLY A 246 18.04 20.36 2.16
C GLY A 246 16.69 21.05 2.26
N PHE A 247 16.01 20.94 3.41
CA PHE A 247 14.78 21.67 3.72
C PHE A 247 14.97 23.18 3.81
N ARG A 248 16.04 23.64 4.49
CA ARG A 248 16.25 25.08 4.72
C ARG A 248 16.85 25.83 3.53
N SER A 249 17.68 25.15 2.72
CA SER A 249 18.55 25.79 1.72
C SER A 249 18.36 25.26 0.29
N GLY A 250 17.55 24.21 0.09
CA GLY A 250 17.23 23.67 -1.25
C GLY A 250 18.39 22.95 -1.97
N TYR A 251 19.48 22.64 -1.26
CA TYR A 251 20.68 21.98 -1.82
C TYR A 251 21.30 20.98 -0.82
N CYS A 252 21.86 19.88 -1.34
CA CYS A 252 22.49 18.79 -0.58
C CYS A 252 23.94 18.55 -1.03
N SER A 253 24.93 18.93 -0.21
CA SER A 253 26.36 18.90 -0.58
C SER A 253 27.00 17.51 -0.66
N ASN A 254 26.46 16.53 0.06
CA ASN A 254 27.05 15.18 0.14
C ASN A 254 26.30 14.12 -0.69
N TRP A 255 25.40 14.53 -1.59
CA TRP A 255 24.56 13.59 -2.34
C TRP A 255 25.36 12.56 -3.15
N LEU A 256 26.36 13.00 -3.93
CA LEU A 256 27.20 12.09 -4.72
C LEU A 256 27.97 11.09 -3.85
N PHE A 257 28.30 11.48 -2.62
CA PHE A 257 28.92 10.57 -1.67
C PHE A 257 27.93 9.50 -1.20
N VAL A 258 26.69 9.89 -0.87
CA VAL A 258 25.63 8.96 -0.47
C VAL A 258 25.28 7.98 -1.59
N GLU A 259 25.20 8.46 -2.84
CA GLU A 259 25.00 7.60 -4.02
C GLU A 259 26.07 6.51 -4.17
N SER A 260 27.29 6.78 -3.70
CA SER A 260 28.42 5.86 -3.77
C SER A 260 28.48 4.87 -2.61
N LEU A 261 27.69 5.07 -1.54
CA LEU A 261 27.74 4.21 -0.35
C LEU A 261 27.22 2.80 -0.69
N PRO A 262 28.00 1.75 -0.35
CA PRO A 262 27.60 0.38 -0.61
C PRO A 262 26.63 -0.14 0.44
N PHE A 263 25.73 -1.03 0.04
CA PHE A 263 24.91 -1.89 0.92
C PHE A 263 24.55 -3.19 0.19
N ASP A 264 24.00 -4.18 0.92
CA ASP A 264 23.57 -5.44 0.32
C ASP A 264 22.05 -5.41 0.07
N ARG A 265 21.65 -5.48 -1.21
CA ARG A 265 20.24 -5.34 -1.62
C ARG A 265 19.37 -6.59 -1.38
N ARG A 266 19.95 -7.69 -0.89
CA ARG A 266 19.24 -8.95 -0.67
C ARG A 266 18.42 -8.86 0.62
N ALA A 267 17.18 -8.34 0.51
CA ALA A 267 16.29 -8.11 1.63
C ALA A 267 16.12 -9.30 2.59
N GLY A 268 16.03 -10.51 2.05
CA GLY A 268 15.90 -11.74 2.84
C GLY A 268 17.08 -12.04 3.79
N LEU A 269 18.27 -11.49 3.53
CA LEU A 269 19.42 -11.64 4.43
C LEU A 269 19.32 -10.78 5.67
N TRP A 270 18.80 -9.55 5.51
CA TRP A 270 18.55 -8.65 6.63
C TRP A 270 17.38 -9.13 7.49
N MET A 271 16.38 -9.76 6.86
CA MET A 271 15.20 -10.29 7.55
C MET A 271 15.42 -11.69 8.15
N ALA A 272 16.59 -12.31 7.95
CA ALA A 272 16.86 -13.65 8.44
C ALA A 272 16.98 -13.70 9.96
N GLU A 273 16.30 -14.66 10.61
CA GLU A 273 16.36 -14.80 12.07
C GLU A 273 17.46 -15.76 12.55
N SER A 274 18.10 -16.49 11.63
CA SER A 274 19.13 -17.48 11.92
C SER A 274 20.15 -17.60 10.78
N PRO A 275 21.34 -18.17 11.04
CA PRO A 275 22.31 -18.49 9.98
C PRO A 275 21.71 -19.36 8.87
N GLN A 276 20.87 -20.35 9.22
CA GLN A 276 20.21 -21.24 8.27
C GLN A 276 19.20 -20.48 7.39
N ALA A 277 18.41 -19.59 7.99
CA ALA A 277 17.50 -18.72 7.25
C ALA A 277 18.27 -17.82 6.28
N SER A 278 19.44 -17.32 6.67
CA SER A 278 20.29 -16.49 5.78
C SER A 278 20.85 -17.28 4.59
N ILE A 279 21.21 -18.56 4.79
CA ILE A 279 21.69 -19.45 3.72
C ILE A 279 20.55 -19.70 2.71
N SER A 280 19.36 -20.00 3.22
CA SER A 280 18.16 -20.18 2.39
C SER A 280 17.79 -18.90 1.62
N ALA A 281 17.80 -17.75 2.30
CA ALA A 281 17.52 -16.45 1.68
C ALA A 281 18.56 -16.05 0.61
N ALA A 282 19.80 -16.51 0.74
CA ALA A 282 20.83 -16.33 -0.27
C ALA A 282 20.74 -17.29 -1.47
N GLY A 283 19.92 -18.36 -1.36
CA GLY A 283 19.98 -19.50 -2.29
C GLY A 283 21.33 -20.24 -2.26
N ALA A 284 22.05 -20.17 -1.14
CA ALA A 284 23.39 -20.77 -0.98
C ALA A 284 23.31 -22.19 -0.40
N ARG A 285 24.35 -23.01 -0.59
CA ARG A 285 24.38 -24.37 -0.01
C ARG A 285 24.92 -24.36 1.42
N ASN A 286 25.78 -23.40 1.74
CA ASN A 286 26.38 -23.23 3.06
C ASN A 286 26.67 -21.75 3.36
N GLY A 287 26.97 -21.43 4.61
CA GLY A 287 27.18 -20.05 5.07
C GLY A 287 28.36 -19.33 4.43
N ASN A 288 29.38 -20.05 3.94
CA ASN A 288 30.54 -19.44 3.31
C ASN A 288 30.23 -18.96 1.88
N GLU A 289 29.25 -19.59 1.22
CA GLU A 289 28.80 -19.23 -0.13
C GLU A 289 27.87 -18.01 -0.17
N VAL A 290 27.30 -17.59 0.98
CA VAL A 290 26.39 -16.44 1.05
C VAL A 290 27.11 -15.15 0.60
N GLY A 291 28.33 -14.94 1.08
CA GLY A 291 29.18 -13.80 0.71
C GLY A 291 28.55 -12.41 0.93
N GLN A 292 29.26 -11.37 0.50
CA GLN A 292 28.72 -10.00 0.41
C GLN A 292 28.46 -9.68 -1.07
N GLN A 293 27.29 -9.11 -1.36
CA GLN A 293 26.95 -8.57 -2.68
C GLN A 293 26.62 -7.09 -2.51
N LEU A 294 27.64 -6.25 -2.61
CA LEU A 294 27.50 -4.83 -2.36
C LEU A 294 27.12 -4.10 -3.65
N ASN A 295 26.10 -3.28 -3.55
CA ASN A 295 25.66 -2.36 -4.58
C ASN A 295 25.78 -0.94 -4.03
N SER A 296 26.28 -0.02 -4.85
CA SER A 296 26.10 1.40 -4.55
C SER A 296 24.62 1.78 -4.64
N LEU A 297 24.20 2.81 -3.93
CA LEU A 297 22.85 3.35 -4.04
C LEU A 297 22.50 3.73 -5.48
N HIS A 298 23.46 4.28 -6.23
CA HIS A 298 23.30 4.57 -7.65
C HIS A 298 23.01 3.34 -8.52
N GLU A 299 23.76 2.25 -8.32
CA GLU A 299 23.54 1.00 -9.06
C GLU A 299 22.21 0.36 -8.71
N PHE A 300 21.85 0.38 -7.41
CA PHE A 300 20.55 -0.08 -6.95
C PHE A 300 19.42 0.72 -7.61
N ALA A 301 19.50 2.05 -7.56
CA ALA A 301 18.52 2.93 -8.17
C ALA A 301 18.38 2.70 -9.68
N LYS A 302 19.50 2.60 -10.41
CA LYS A 302 19.48 2.28 -11.84
C LYS A 302 18.83 0.95 -12.15
N SER A 303 18.99 -0.06 -11.30
CA SER A 303 18.38 -1.38 -11.51
C SER A 303 16.84 -1.34 -11.47
N LEU A 304 16.26 -0.34 -10.81
CA LEU A 304 14.81 -0.15 -10.72
C LEU A 304 14.20 0.42 -12.02
N HIS A 305 15.01 1.07 -12.88
CA HIS A 305 14.52 1.68 -14.12
C HIS A 305 14.51 0.72 -15.34
N VAL A 306 15.03 -0.51 -15.21
CA VAL A 306 15.34 -1.38 -16.37
C VAL A 306 14.32 -2.52 -16.57
N SER A 307 13.37 -2.75 -15.66
CA SER A 307 12.33 -3.77 -15.85
C SER A 307 11.06 -3.52 -15.02
N PRO A 308 9.85 -3.50 -15.63
CA PRO A 308 8.56 -3.43 -14.92
C PRO A 308 8.21 -4.70 -14.11
N LEU A 309 9.07 -5.73 -14.15
CA LEU A 309 8.83 -7.06 -13.58
C LEU A 309 9.70 -7.37 -12.36
N VAL A 310 10.36 -6.38 -11.75
CA VAL A 310 11.12 -6.62 -10.51
C VAL A 310 10.13 -6.70 -9.36
N ASP A 311 10.02 -7.89 -8.77
CA ASP A 311 9.29 -8.14 -7.52
C ASP A 311 9.69 -7.11 -6.45
N HIS A 312 8.83 -6.11 -6.21
CA HIS A 312 9.01 -5.08 -5.19
C HIS A 312 8.73 -5.61 -3.78
N ASN A 313 8.58 -6.94 -3.61
CA ASN A 313 8.52 -7.57 -2.31
C ASN A 313 9.91 -7.54 -1.64
N PHE A 314 10.25 -6.40 -1.05
CA PHE A 314 11.41 -6.24 -0.16
C PHE A 314 11.27 -7.02 1.15
N ARG A 315 10.32 -7.98 1.26
CA ARG A 315 10.16 -8.89 2.41
C ARG A 315 10.06 -8.17 3.77
N GLY A 316 9.56 -6.94 3.77
CA GLY A 316 9.46 -6.08 4.96
C GLY A 316 10.74 -5.29 5.31
N ASP A 317 11.76 -5.29 4.45
CA ASP A 317 12.99 -4.51 4.64
C ASP A 317 12.74 -3.01 4.40
N LEU A 318 12.38 -2.31 5.47
CA LEU A 318 12.08 -0.88 5.48
C LEU A 318 13.22 -0.01 4.92
N PHE A 319 14.47 -0.43 5.04
CA PHE A 319 15.61 0.32 4.51
C PHE A 319 15.55 0.43 2.99
N LEU A 320 15.33 -0.70 2.30
CA LEU A 320 15.26 -0.71 0.83
C LEU A 320 14.02 0.04 0.35
N ILE A 321 12.89 -0.11 1.04
CA ILE A 321 11.66 0.63 0.76
C ILE A 321 11.90 2.14 0.82
N LEU A 322 12.58 2.64 1.87
CA LEU A 322 12.88 4.06 2.02
C LEU A 322 13.86 4.58 0.96
N LEU A 323 14.84 3.76 0.56
CA LEU A 323 15.77 4.14 -0.52
C LEU A 323 15.07 4.22 -1.88
N VAL A 324 14.13 3.31 -2.18
CA VAL A 324 13.29 3.39 -3.40
C VAL A 324 12.41 4.63 -3.37
N TYR A 325 11.74 4.89 -2.24
CA TYR A 325 10.91 6.07 -2.05
C TYR A 325 11.69 7.36 -2.29
N GLY A 326 12.84 7.50 -1.62
CA GLY A 326 13.67 8.71 -1.71
C GLY A 326 14.29 8.95 -3.10
N HIS A 327 14.41 7.91 -3.94
CA HIS A 327 14.99 8.04 -5.28
C HIS A 327 13.95 8.26 -6.38
N ASN A 328 12.83 7.54 -6.35
CA ASN A 328 11.92 7.50 -7.50
C ASN A 328 10.71 8.43 -7.36
N GLY A 329 10.37 8.92 -6.16
CA GLY A 329 9.22 9.80 -5.96
C GLY A 329 7.86 9.19 -6.33
N VAL A 330 7.85 7.90 -6.65
CA VAL A 330 6.71 7.10 -7.07
C VAL A 330 6.51 6.07 -5.98
N VAL A 331 5.30 6.00 -5.45
CA VAL A 331 4.89 4.87 -4.61
C VAL A 331 3.73 4.18 -5.31
N ASP A 332 3.88 2.87 -5.47
CA ASP A 332 2.75 1.96 -5.41
C ASP A 332 2.09 2.12 -4.02
N PRO A 333 0.84 2.60 -3.93
CA PRO A 333 0.14 2.86 -2.67
C PRO A 333 0.17 1.70 -1.65
N HIS A 334 0.34 0.46 -2.12
CA HIS A 334 0.46 -0.73 -1.26
C HIS A 334 1.70 -0.72 -0.35
N LEU A 335 2.80 -0.05 -0.73
CA LEU A 335 4.03 0.00 0.07
C LEU A 335 3.98 1.02 1.23
N LEU A 336 3.17 2.08 1.12
CA LEU A 336 2.97 3.09 2.17
C LEU A 336 2.01 2.63 3.28
N ALA A 337 1.03 1.79 2.93
CA ALA A 337 0.07 1.23 3.89
C ALA A 337 0.75 0.35 4.97
N LEU A 338 1.86 -0.31 4.62
CA LEU A 338 2.62 -1.19 5.52
C LEU A 338 3.43 -0.45 6.60
N SER A 339 3.70 0.84 6.43
CA SER A 339 4.59 1.60 7.31
C SER A 339 3.85 2.68 8.13
N SER A 340 2.70 3.15 7.63
CA SER A 340 1.92 4.23 8.25
C SER A 340 0.94 3.76 9.32
N HIS A 341 0.28 2.62 9.10
CA HIS A 341 -0.82 2.17 9.96
C HIS A 341 -0.40 1.33 11.16
N HIS A 342 0.88 0.97 11.24
CA HIS A 342 1.30 -0.05 12.20
C HIS A 342 1.90 0.47 13.52
N TYR A 343 2.20 1.76 13.62
CA TYR A 343 2.98 2.28 14.76
C TYR A 343 2.38 3.45 15.56
N PHE A 344 1.24 4.04 15.15
CA PHE A 344 0.61 5.18 15.87
C PHE A 344 -0.81 4.96 16.37
N SER A 345 -1.29 3.72 16.39
CA SER A 345 -2.51 3.38 17.13
C SER A 345 -2.15 3.25 18.61
N GLN A 346 -2.69 4.14 19.44
CA GLN A 346 -2.53 4.16 20.90
C GLN A 346 -2.73 2.76 21.52
N PRO A 347 -1.97 2.38 22.57
CA PRO A 347 -2.17 1.11 23.25
C PRO A 347 -3.37 1.20 24.19
N THR A 348 -4.54 0.81 23.69
CA THR A 348 -5.59 0.30 24.57
C THR A 348 -5.22 -1.12 25.01
N THR A 349 -5.37 -1.37 26.30
CA THR A 349 -4.90 -2.51 27.07
C THR A 349 -5.38 -3.90 26.60
N MET A 350 -4.42 -4.83 26.42
CA MET A 350 -4.44 -6.31 26.56
C MET A 350 -5.56 -7.18 25.96
N SER A 351 -5.18 -8.01 24.97
CA SER A 351 -5.42 -9.48 24.91
C SER A 351 -4.45 -10.09 23.88
N SER A 352 -3.93 -11.29 24.12
CA SER A 352 -2.90 -11.95 23.29
C SER A 352 -3.44 -12.63 22.02
N GLU A 353 -4.68 -12.34 21.60
CA GLU A 353 -5.29 -12.88 20.38
C GLU A 353 -5.84 -11.73 19.52
N LYS A 354 -5.63 -11.83 18.19
CA LYS A 354 -6.14 -10.83 17.25
C LYS A 354 -7.68 -10.84 17.27
N PRO A 355 -8.35 -9.68 17.17
CA PRO A 355 -9.80 -9.64 17.01
C PRO A 355 -10.22 -10.41 15.76
N LEU A 356 -11.40 -11.04 15.77
CA LEU A 356 -11.88 -11.86 14.67
C LEU A 356 -12.79 -11.06 13.74
N LEU A 357 -12.46 -11.01 12.45
CA LEU A 357 -13.34 -10.55 11.38
C LEU A 357 -13.94 -11.76 10.67
N VAL A 358 -15.27 -11.89 10.78
CA VAL A 358 -16.05 -12.90 10.07
C VAL A 358 -16.60 -12.30 8.78
N VAL A 359 -16.37 -12.97 7.65
CA VAL A 359 -16.75 -12.50 6.32
C VAL A 359 -17.70 -13.49 5.69
N LEU A 360 -18.95 -13.08 5.48
CA LEU A 360 -19.94 -13.85 4.73
C LEU A 360 -19.69 -13.72 3.22
N GLY A 361 -20.14 -14.70 2.45
CA GLY A 361 -19.96 -14.69 1.00
C GLY A 361 -18.48 -14.77 0.61
N ALA A 362 -17.66 -15.48 1.39
CA ALA A 362 -16.20 -15.48 1.29
C ALA A 362 -15.66 -15.86 -0.11
N ALA A 363 -16.37 -16.72 -0.84
CA ALA A 363 -16.02 -17.13 -2.20
C ALA A 363 -16.62 -16.24 -3.31
N GLY A 364 -17.45 -15.26 -2.95
CA GLY A 364 -18.09 -14.30 -3.84
C GLY A 364 -17.27 -13.03 -4.06
N THR A 365 -17.78 -12.10 -4.88
CA THR A 365 -17.09 -10.87 -5.30
C THR A 365 -16.74 -9.97 -4.10
N GLN A 366 -17.74 -9.54 -3.34
CA GLN A 366 -17.55 -8.64 -2.21
C GLN A 366 -16.77 -9.31 -1.06
N GLY A 367 -17.19 -10.49 -0.61
CA GLY A 367 -16.52 -11.20 0.49
C GLY A 367 -15.08 -11.59 0.15
N GLY A 368 -14.82 -11.99 -1.10
CA GLY A 368 -13.46 -12.24 -1.60
C GLY A 368 -12.59 -10.99 -1.57
N SER A 369 -13.12 -9.85 -2.02
CA SER A 369 -12.43 -8.55 -1.92
C SER A 369 -12.04 -8.21 -0.47
N VAL A 370 -12.97 -8.38 0.47
CA VAL A 370 -12.71 -8.16 1.90
C VAL A 370 -11.59 -9.07 2.39
N LEU A 371 -11.65 -10.37 2.13
CA LEU A 371 -10.62 -11.30 2.59
C LEU A 371 -9.26 -10.99 1.96
N SER A 372 -9.20 -10.79 0.64
CA SER A 372 -7.97 -10.44 -0.08
C SER A 372 -7.35 -9.14 0.45
N TYR A 373 -8.16 -8.11 0.68
CA TYR A 373 -7.68 -6.85 1.23
C TYR A 373 -7.10 -7.02 2.63
N PHE A 374 -7.83 -7.66 3.55
CA PHE A 374 -7.35 -7.83 4.92
C PHE A 374 -6.15 -8.78 5.04
N LEU A 375 -6.02 -9.77 4.14
CA LEU A 375 -4.82 -10.61 4.01
C LEU A 375 -3.61 -9.81 3.53
N SER A 376 -3.81 -8.79 2.68
CA SER A 376 -2.73 -7.94 2.16
C SER A 376 -2.17 -6.95 3.20
N LEU A 377 -2.94 -6.64 4.25
CA LEU A 377 -2.50 -5.75 5.32
C LEU A 377 -1.38 -6.41 6.14
N VAL A 378 -0.24 -5.74 6.28
CA VAL A 378 0.87 -6.24 7.11
C VAL A 378 1.12 -5.35 8.33
N PRO A 379 0.98 -5.91 9.55
CA PRO A 379 0.39 -7.20 9.85
C PRO A 379 -1.14 -7.14 9.72
N PRO A 380 -1.77 -8.32 9.56
CA PRO A 380 -3.22 -8.38 9.46
C PRO A 380 -3.83 -7.95 10.79
N PRO A 381 -4.72 -6.93 10.79
CA PRO A 381 -5.32 -6.40 12.02
C PRO A 381 -6.33 -7.36 12.66
N TYR A 382 -6.86 -8.30 11.88
CA TYR A 382 -7.82 -9.32 12.33
C TYR A 382 -7.31 -10.73 12.06
N ALA A 383 -7.75 -11.69 12.86
CA ALA A 383 -7.90 -13.06 12.39
C ALA A 383 -9.09 -13.11 11.42
N LEU A 384 -9.03 -13.94 10.38
CA LEU A 384 -10.05 -13.98 9.33
C LEU A 384 -10.79 -15.31 9.34
N ARG A 385 -12.12 -15.26 9.37
CA ARG A 385 -12.99 -16.41 9.15
C ARG A 385 -13.90 -16.16 7.96
N GLY A 386 -13.83 -17.01 6.96
CA GLY A 386 -14.68 -16.95 5.78
C GLY A 386 -15.82 -17.95 5.86
N ILE A 387 -17.05 -17.49 5.64
CA ILE A 387 -18.24 -18.36 5.60
C ILE A 387 -18.60 -18.67 4.16
N THR A 388 -18.78 -19.95 3.89
CA THR A 388 -19.16 -20.50 2.58
C THR A 388 -20.03 -21.74 2.79
N ARG A 389 -20.90 -22.08 1.84
CA ARG A 389 -21.62 -23.36 1.88
C ARG A 389 -20.72 -24.56 1.60
N ASP A 390 -19.66 -24.34 0.81
CA ASP A 390 -18.71 -25.39 0.45
C ASP A 390 -17.25 -24.96 0.78
N PRO A 391 -16.73 -25.38 1.95
CA PRO A 391 -15.34 -25.15 2.33
C PRO A 391 -14.33 -25.92 1.47
N SER A 392 -14.77 -26.91 0.69
CA SER A 392 -13.91 -27.73 -0.18
C SER A 392 -13.76 -27.17 -1.60
N SER A 393 -14.52 -26.14 -1.95
CA SER A 393 -14.41 -25.49 -3.26
C SER A 393 -13.00 -24.95 -3.50
N VAL A 394 -12.56 -24.88 -4.77
CA VAL A 394 -11.22 -24.41 -5.15
C VAL A 394 -10.90 -23.03 -4.56
N LYS A 395 -11.88 -22.11 -4.56
CA LYS A 395 -11.73 -20.77 -3.96
C LYS A 395 -11.56 -20.84 -2.45
N SER A 396 -12.37 -21.65 -1.76
CA SER A 396 -12.28 -21.85 -0.31
C SER A 396 -10.93 -22.44 0.10
N VAL A 397 -10.47 -23.46 -0.61
CA VAL A 397 -9.16 -24.10 -0.36
C VAL A 397 -8.01 -23.11 -0.57
N SER A 398 -8.09 -22.27 -1.62
CA SER A 398 -7.13 -21.20 -1.85
C SER A 398 -7.08 -20.21 -0.69
N LEU A 399 -8.24 -19.71 -0.25
CA LEU A 399 -8.33 -18.79 0.91
C LEU A 399 -7.81 -19.43 2.20
N ALA A 400 -8.10 -20.70 2.43
CA ALA A 400 -7.58 -21.45 3.57
C ALA A 400 -6.04 -21.53 3.55
N SER A 401 -5.44 -21.75 2.39
CA SER A 401 -3.97 -21.78 2.22
C SER A 401 -3.29 -20.43 2.51
N LEU A 402 -4.04 -19.33 2.41
CA LEU A 402 -3.59 -17.97 2.74
C LEU A 402 -3.81 -17.61 4.22
N GLY A 403 -4.36 -18.52 5.03
CA GLY A 403 -4.55 -18.34 6.47
C GLY A 403 -5.95 -17.89 6.89
N VAL A 404 -6.95 -17.98 6.02
CA VAL A 404 -8.36 -17.75 6.38
C VAL A 404 -8.97 -19.03 6.97
N GLU A 405 -9.63 -18.93 8.12
CA GLU A 405 -10.42 -20.04 8.66
C GLU A 405 -11.72 -20.19 7.84
N MET A 406 -11.77 -21.16 6.94
CA MET A 406 -12.96 -21.42 6.13
C MET A 406 -13.94 -22.33 6.87
N VAL A 407 -15.17 -21.86 7.08
CA VAL A 407 -16.20 -22.57 7.84
C VAL A 407 -17.47 -22.72 7.00
N ALA A 408 -18.11 -23.89 7.11
CA ALA A 408 -19.40 -24.16 6.50
C ALA A 408 -20.50 -23.33 7.17
N GLY A 409 -21.30 -22.60 6.41
CA GLY A 409 -22.48 -21.90 6.89
C GLY A 409 -23.48 -21.68 5.78
N ASP A 410 -24.76 -21.77 6.12
CA ASP A 410 -25.89 -21.57 5.23
C ASP A 410 -26.80 -20.48 5.79
N PHE A 411 -27.13 -19.48 4.98
CA PHE A 411 -27.91 -18.33 5.42
C PHE A 411 -29.39 -18.71 5.64
N ASP A 412 -29.82 -19.83 5.06
CA ASP A 412 -31.14 -20.42 5.27
C ASP A 412 -31.20 -21.31 6.54
N ASP A 413 -30.06 -21.61 7.17
CA ASP A 413 -29.95 -22.35 8.44
C ASP A 413 -29.40 -21.43 9.57
N PRO A 414 -30.29 -20.84 10.40
CA PRO A 414 -29.88 -19.99 11.52
C PRO A 414 -28.91 -20.64 12.50
N SER A 415 -28.97 -21.96 12.69
CA SER A 415 -28.10 -22.66 13.65
C SER A 415 -26.65 -22.72 13.16
N SER A 416 -26.45 -22.80 11.84
CA SER A 416 -25.12 -22.74 11.23
C SER A 416 -24.47 -21.37 11.43
N LEU A 417 -25.26 -20.28 11.35
CA LEU A 417 -24.79 -18.91 11.54
C LEU A 417 -24.34 -18.66 12.98
N ASP A 418 -25.12 -19.11 13.97
CA ASP A 418 -24.77 -18.99 15.39
C ASP A 418 -23.39 -19.60 15.70
N ALA A 419 -23.08 -20.75 15.12
CA ALA A 419 -21.79 -21.42 15.29
C ALA A 419 -20.65 -20.64 14.63
N THR A 420 -20.84 -20.18 13.39
CA THR A 420 -19.80 -19.49 12.61
C THR A 420 -19.43 -18.12 13.17
N PHE A 421 -20.37 -17.42 13.82
CA PHE A 421 -20.16 -16.07 14.37
C PHE A 421 -19.50 -16.05 15.75
N LYS A 422 -19.28 -17.22 16.37
CA LYS A 422 -18.70 -17.31 17.71
C LYS A 422 -17.33 -16.61 17.78
N GLY A 423 -17.24 -15.65 18.70
CA GLY A 423 -16.01 -14.89 18.97
C GLY A 423 -15.75 -13.73 18.00
N ALA A 424 -16.68 -13.42 17.10
CA ALA A 424 -16.51 -12.31 16.16
C ALA A 424 -16.41 -10.97 16.90
N SER A 425 -15.39 -10.18 16.56
CA SER A 425 -15.26 -8.77 16.93
C SER A 425 -15.87 -7.88 15.84
N ALA A 426 -15.78 -8.32 14.58
CA ALA A 426 -16.41 -7.67 13.44
C ALA A 426 -17.04 -8.69 12.50
N ILE A 427 -18.15 -8.31 11.86
CA ILE A 427 -18.81 -9.11 10.82
C ILE A 427 -19.00 -8.25 9.58
N PHE A 428 -18.63 -8.76 8.40
CA PHE A 428 -19.08 -8.25 7.10
C PHE A 428 -20.10 -9.22 6.52
N SER A 429 -21.32 -8.72 6.24
CA SER A 429 -22.40 -9.52 5.69
C SER A 429 -22.82 -9.06 4.29
N VAL A 430 -23.01 -10.02 3.40
CA VAL A 430 -23.52 -9.83 2.04
C VAL A 430 -24.40 -11.03 1.67
N THR A 431 -25.46 -10.76 0.91
CA THR A 431 -26.39 -11.75 0.35
C THR A 431 -26.49 -11.60 -1.17
N ASP A 432 -26.94 -12.66 -1.85
CA ASP A 432 -26.99 -12.73 -3.31
C ASP A 432 -28.39 -13.13 -3.82
N PHE A 433 -29.17 -12.11 -4.17
CA PHE A 433 -30.47 -12.24 -4.84
C PHE A 433 -30.39 -13.08 -6.12
N TRP A 434 -29.37 -12.87 -6.96
CA TRP A 434 -29.28 -13.51 -8.28
C TRP A 434 -29.03 -15.01 -8.17
N GLN A 435 -28.34 -15.44 -7.10
CA GLN A 435 -28.25 -16.85 -6.76
C GLN A 435 -29.61 -17.46 -6.38
N SER A 436 -30.44 -16.73 -5.64
CA SER A 436 -31.81 -17.17 -5.34
C SER A 436 -32.64 -17.24 -6.63
N PHE A 437 -32.48 -16.24 -7.50
CA PHE A 437 -33.18 -16.17 -8.79
C PHE A 437 -32.82 -17.31 -9.75
N ALA A 438 -31.57 -17.77 -9.71
CA ALA A 438 -31.09 -18.91 -10.47
C ALA A 438 -31.47 -20.27 -9.84
N ASN A 439 -32.02 -20.30 -8.62
CA ASN A 439 -32.36 -21.54 -7.92
C ASN A 439 -33.64 -22.18 -8.51
N PRO A 440 -33.56 -23.39 -9.09
CA PRO A 440 -34.73 -24.06 -9.67
C PRO A 440 -35.86 -24.27 -8.66
N SER A 441 -35.54 -24.58 -7.40
CA SER A 441 -36.57 -24.83 -6.38
C SER A 441 -37.36 -23.57 -6.01
N LEU A 442 -36.76 -22.37 -6.11
CA LEU A 442 -37.50 -21.13 -5.90
C LEU A 442 -38.38 -20.77 -7.11
N ARG A 443 -37.94 -21.14 -8.32
CA ARG A 443 -38.77 -21.03 -9.55
C ARG A 443 -39.97 -21.97 -9.53
N ASP A 444 -39.78 -23.20 -9.03
CA ASP A 444 -40.87 -24.15 -8.84
C ASP A 444 -41.90 -23.63 -7.83
N LYS A 445 -41.42 -23.06 -6.71
CA LYS A 445 -42.28 -22.40 -5.71
C LYS A 445 -43.05 -21.21 -6.29
N ALA A 446 -42.43 -20.39 -7.14
CA ALA A 446 -43.09 -19.28 -7.82
C ALA A 446 -44.23 -19.77 -8.72
N SER A 447 -43.93 -20.78 -9.53
CA SER A 447 -44.91 -21.41 -10.42
C SER A 447 -46.09 -22.00 -9.64
N ALA A 448 -45.84 -22.60 -8.46
CA ALA A 448 -46.88 -23.20 -7.62
C ALA A 448 -47.74 -22.18 -6.85
N SER A 449 -47.22 -20.98 -6.55
CA SER A 449 -47.88 -19.97 -5.70
C SER A 449 -48.50 -18.80 -6.46
N SER A 450 -48.40 -18.78 -7.79
CA SER A 450 -48.83 -17.64 -8.65
C SER A 450 -48.18 -16.31 -8.28
N GLN A 451 -47.06 -16.33 -7.55
CA GLN A 451 -46.24 -15.15 -7.25
C GLN A 451 -45.12 -15.05 -8.28
N SER A 452 -44.64 -13.82 -8.54
CA SER A 452 -43.48 -13.61 -9.38
C SER A 452 -42.23 -14.23 -8.75
N VAL A 453 -41.31 -14.76 -9.56
CA VAL A 453 -40.06 -15.34 -9.04
C VAL A 453 -39.22 -14.26 -8.38
N GLY A 454 -39.25 -13.03 -8.90
CA GLY A 454 -38.60 -11.88 -8.29
C GLY A 454 -39.10 -11.60 -6.86
N ALA A 455 -40.42 -11.63 -6.63
CA ALA A 455 -40.98 -11.42 -5.30
C ALA A 455 -40.58 -12.52 -4.31
N ILE A 456 -40.60 -13.79 -4.72
CA ILE A 456 -40.14 -14.89 -3.86
C ILE A 456 -38.66 -14.78 -3.54
N CYS A 457 -37.83 -14.42 -4.51
CA CYS A 457 -36.40 -14.25 -4.29
C CYS A 457 -36.11 -13.06 -3.37
N ARG A 458 -36.90 -11.97 -3.46
CA ARG A 458 -36.83 -10.83 -2.53
C ARG A 458 -37.10 -11.29 -1.10
N GLU A 459 -38.18 -12.03 -0.88
CA GLU A 459 -38.53 -12.52 0.46
C GLU A 459 -37.50 -13.53 1.00
N ASN A 460 -36.96 -14.38 0.12
CA ASN A 460 -35.89 -15.32 0.48
C ASN A 460 -34.63 -14.57 0.94
N GLU A 461 -34.16 -13.60 0.15
CA GLU A 461 -32.99 -12.79 0.50
C GLU A 461 -33.24 -11.98 1.79
N ALA A 462 -34.43 -11.40 1.95
CA ALA A 462 -34.81 -10.70 3.17
C ALA A 462 -34.80 -11.66 4.37
N GLN A 463 -35.23 -12.91 4.21
CA GLN A 463 -35.17 -13.91 5.29
C GLN A 463 -33.74 -14.30 5.65
N GLN A 464 -32.87 -14.52 4.65
CA GLN A 464 -31.45 -14.78 4.87
C GLN A 464 -30.78 -13.65 5.64
N ASN A 465 -31.04 -12.40 5.24
CA ASN A 465 -30.54 -11.23 5.96
C ASN A 465 -31.09 -11.16 7.40
N ARG A 466 -32.38 -11.46 7.64
CA ARG A 466 -32.94 -11.54 9.00
C ARG A 466 -32.21 -12.58 9.87
N ASN A 467 -31.97 -13.76 9.33
CA ASN A 467 -31.23 -14.82 10.02
C ASN A 467 -29.81 -14.36 10.41
N ILE A 468 -29.14 -13.64 9.51
CA ILE A 468 -27.80 -13.05 9.76
C ILE A 468 -27.87 -12.02 10.89
N ILE A 469 -28.84 -11.10 10.86
CA ILE A 469 -29.01 -10.09 11.91
C ILE A 469 -29.31 -10.76 13.27
N ASP A 470 -30.21 -11.75 13.30
CA ASP A 470 -30.56 -12.48 14.52
C ASP A 470 -29.36 -13.23 15.10
N ALA A 471 -28.55 -13.86 14.27
CA ALA A 471 -27.32 -14.54 14.70
C ALA A 471 -26.27 -13.53 15.21
N ALA A 472 -26.05 -12.43 14.48
CA ALA A 472 -25.10 -11.38 14.86
C ALA A 472 -25.49 -10.72 16.20
N ALA A 473 -26.78 -10.56 16.47
CA ALA A 473 -27.28 -9.95 17.71
C ALA A 473 -26.96 -10.80 18.96
N LYS A 474 -26.79 -12.12 18.80
CA LYS A 474 -26.39 -13.04 19.89
C LYS A 474 -24.91 -12.93 20.25
N VAL A 475 -24.08 -12.31 19.39
CA VAL A 475 -22.63 -12.23 19.60
C VAL A 475 -22.29 -11.08 20.55
N THR A 476 -21.96 -11.42 21.79
CA THR A 476 -21.64 -10.43 22.83
C THR A 476 -20.31 -9.71 22.61
N THR A 477 -19.38 -10.32 21.87
CA THR A 477 -18.05 -9.76 21.54
C THR A 477 -18.07 -8.84 20.32
N LEU A 478 -19.19 -8.76 19.60
CA LEU A 478 -19.26 -8.02 18.35
C LEU A 478 -19.18 -6.52 18.62
N GLU A 479 -18.19 -5.85 18.03
CA GLU A 479 -17.97 -4.41 18.13
C GLU A 479 -18.50 -3.66 16.92
N ARG A 480 -18.56 -4.34 15.76
CA ARG A 480 -19.00 -3.72 14.51
C ARG A 480 -19.66 -4.72 13.56
N LEU A 481 -20.82 -4.38 13.04
CA LEU A 481 -21.41 -5.02 11.86
C LEU A 481 -21.28 -4.08 10.66
N VAL A 482 -20.76 -4.59 9.54
CA VAL A 482 -20.81 -3.92 8.24
C VAL A 482 -21.79 -4.70 7.36
N PHE A 483 -22.94 -4.10 7.11
CA PHE A 483 -24.07 -4.70 6.40
C PHE A 483 -24.10 -4.21 4.95
N SER A 484 -23.86 -5.09 3.98
CA SER A 484 -24.01 -4.77 2.55
C SER A 484 -25.50 -4.74 2.18
N SER A 485 -25.99 -3.58 1.76
CA SER A 485 -27.39 -3.29 1.46
C SER A 485 -27.53 -2.46 0.17
N LEU A 486 -28.76 -2.07 -0.14
CA LEU A 486 -29.16 -1.15 -1.19
C LEU A 486 -30.35 -0.32 -0.68
N PRO A 487 -30.65 0.87 -1.25
CA PRO A 487 -31.85 1.62 -0.90
C PRO A 487 -33.13 0.84 -1.29
N SER A 488 -34.31 1.30 -0.87
CA SER A 488 -35.59 0.72 -1.31
C SER A 488 -36.26 1.60 -2.37
N PRO A 489 -36.12 1.29 -3.68
CA PRO A 489 -36.81 2.01 -4.73
C PRO A 489 -38.32 2.05 -4.52
N ASN A 490 -38.93 0.96 -4.07
CA ASN A 490 -40.37 0.90 -3.85
C ASN A 490 -40.81 1.88 -2.76
N LYS A 491 -40.13 1.89 -1.60
CA LYS A 491 -40.46 2.80 -0.50
C LYS A 491 -40.18 4.26 -0.85
N LEU A 492 -38.99 4.54 -1.41
CA LEU A 492 -38.55 5.91 -1.71
C LEU A 492 -39.35 6.56 -2.85
N SER A 493 -39.88 5.75 -3.78
CA SER A 493 -40.72 6.22 -4.89
C SER A 493 -42.23 6.12 -4.65
N ALA A 494 -42.66 5.83 -3.40
CA ALA A 494 -44.06 5.63 -3.03
C ALA A 494 -44.79 4.59 -3.93
N GLY A 495 -44.10 3.50 -4.26
CA GLY A 495 -44.62 2.39 -5.06
C GLY A 495 -44.52 2.56 -6.58
N LYS A 496 -43.91 3.64 -7.08
CA LYS A 496 -43.73 3.84 -8.53
C LYS A 496 -42.81 2.79 -9.14
N TYR A 497 -41.69 2.48 -8.47
CA TYR A 497 -40.70 1.47 -8.87
C TYR A 497 -40.79 0.26 -7.95
N ALA A 498 -41.81 -0.57 -8.16
CA ALA A 498 -42.20 -1.64 -7.24
C ALA A 498 -41.49 -2.98 -7.49
N HIS A 499 -40.78 -3.12 -8.62
CA HIS A 499 -40.22 -4.39 -9.08
C HIS A 499 -38.71 -4.48 -8.95
N VAL A 500 -38.04 -3.51 -8.32
CA VAL A 500 -36.59 -3.57 -8.05
C VAL A 500 -36.31 -4.50 -6.86
N TYR A 501 -36.61 -5.78 -7.06
CA TYR A 501 -36.66 -6.80 -6.03
C TYR A 501 -35.31 -7.00 -5.34
N HIS A 502 -34.22 -6.95 -6.12
CA HIS A 502 -32.86 -7.17 -5.61
C HIS A 502 -32.32 -6.01 -4.74
N PHE A 503 -32.94 -4.83 -4.82
CA PHE A 503 -32.70 -3.70 -3.91
C PHE A 503 -33.58 -3.83 -2.66
N ASP A 504 -34.89 -3.97 -2.87
CA ASP A 504 -35.87 -3.97 -1.78
C ASP A 504 -35.62 -5.10 -0.76
N GLY A 505 -35.19 -6.28 -1.21
CA GLY A 505 -34.90 -7.42 -0.33
C GLY A 505 -33.84 -7.12 0.73
N LYS A 506 -32.84 -6.30 0.38
CA LYS A 506 -31.79 -5.84 1.32
C LYS A 506 -32.31 -4.73 2.22
N ALA A 507 -32.98 -3.74 1.63
CA ALA A 507 -33.49 -2.57 2.34
C ALA A 507 -34.52 -2.94 3.43
N MET A 508 -35.35 -3.96 3.19
CA MET A 508 -36.34 -4.47 4.15
C MET A 508 -35.71 -4.87 5.51
N VAL A 509 -34.46 -5.33 5.51
CA VAL A 509 -33.82 -5.83 6.73
C VAL A 509 -33.16 -4.74 7.55
N GLU A 510 -32.87 -3.58 6.97
CA GLU A 510 -32.37 -2.46 7.77
C GLU A 510 -33.39 -1.96 8.80
N GLU A 511 -34.66 -1.87 8.40
CA GLU A 511 -35.74 -1.48 9.30
C GLU A 511 -36.02 -2.57 10.36
N TYR A 512 -35.93 -3.83 9.96
CA TYR A 512 -35.97 -4.96 10.89
C TYR A 512 -34.85 -4.87 11.93
N GLY A 513 -33.61 -4.69 11.52
CA GLY A 513 -32.49 -4.64 12.45
C GLY A 513 -32.54 -3.46 13.41
N ARG A 514 -32.99 -2.28 12.95
CA ARG A 514 -33.24 -1.11 13.82
C ARG A 514 -34.29 -1.39 14.90
N SER A 515 -35.38 -2.05 14.52
CA SER A 515 -36.54 -2.26 15.41
C SER A 515 -36.37 -3.49 16.32
N ALA A 516 -35.95 -4.62 15.77
CA ALA A 516 -35.82 -5.89 16.50
C ALA A 516 -34.53 -5.96 17.32
N HIS A 517 -33.43 -5.36 16.84
CA HIS A 517 -32.10 -5.46 17.45
C HIS A 517 -31.40 -4.10 17.62
N PRO A 518 -31.99 -3.13 18.34
CA PRO A 518 -31.47 -1.77 18.43
C PRO A 518 -30.01 -1.70 18.92
N LYS A 519 -29.62 -2.56 19.88
CA LYS A 519 -28.23 -2.64 20.38
C LYS A 519 -27.23 -3.12 19.33
N LEU A 520 -27.64 -3.99 18.41
CA LEU A 520 -26.80 -4.37 17.28
C LEU A 520 -26.72 -3.20 16.29
N TRP A 521 -27.84 -2.54 16.06
CA TRP A 521 -27.92 -1.45 15.10
C TRP A 521 -27.12 -0.21 15.51
N GLU A 522 -27.02 0.08 16.81
CA GLU A 522 -26.15 1.13 17.40
C GLU A 522 -24.67 0.98 17.00
N LYS A 523 -24.24 -0.24 16.67
CA LYS A 523 -22.88 -0.57 16.25
C LYS A 523 -22.82 -1.05 14.80
N THR A 524 -23.82 -0.74 13.98
CA THR A 524 -23.89 -1.15 12.57
C THR A 524 -23.54 0.00 11.64
N ASN A 525 -22.74 -0.29 10.63
CA ASN A 525 -22.55 0.53 9.45
C ASN A 525 -23.11 -0.21 8.23
N VAL A 526 -23.69 0.54 7.30
CA VAL A 526 -24.32 -0.01 6.11
C VAL A 526 -23.54 0.44 4.88
N LEU A 527 -23.13 -0.51 4.06
CA LEU A 527 -22.51 -0.28 2.76
C LEU A 527 -23.60 -0.44 1.69
N TYR A 528 -24.03 0.65 1.07
CA TYR A 528 -24.82 0.59 -0.15
C TYR A 528 -23.89 0.23 -1.30
N ALA A 529 -24.07 -0.96 -1.86
CA ALA A 529 -23.33 -1.37 -3.03
C ALA A 529 -23.62 -0.39 -4.19
N GLY A 530 -22.61 0.30 -4.70
CA GLY A 530 -22.77 1.09 -5.92
C GLY A 530 -22.86 0.24 -7.18
N TYR A 531 -22.81 0.89 -8.34
CA TYR A 531 -22.81 0.21 -9.63
C TYR A 531 -21.43 -0.41 -9.89
N TYR A 532 -21.37 -1.75 -9.90
CA TYR A 532 -20.10 -2.46 -10.09
C TYR A 532 -19.56 -2.25 -11.50
N LEU A 533 -18.29 -1.89 -11.60
CA LEU A 533 -17.58 -1.87 -12.88
C LEU A 533 -17.58 -3.26 -13.53
N GLU A 534 -17.49 -4.32 -12.72
CA GLU A 534 -17.56 -5.72 -13.18
C GLU A 534 -18.91 -6.11 -13.80
N ASN A 535 -19.98 -5.33 -13.62
CA ASN A 535 -21.26 -5.57 -14.30
C ASN A 535 -21.10 -5.55 -15.82
N HIS A 536 -20.11 -4.82 -16.35
CA HIS A 536 -19.79 -4.83 -17.78
C HIS A 536 -19.30 -6.19 -18.29
N PHE A 537 -18.85 -7.11 -17.43
CA PHE A 537 -18.42 -8.45 -17.84
C PHE A 537 -19.55 -9.49 -17.76
N GLY A 538 -20.57 -9.21 -16.95
CA GLY A 538 -21.66 -10.13 -16.66
C GLY A 538 -22.66 -10.32 -17.81
N ALA A 539 -23.60 -11.22 -17.59
CA ALA A 539 -24.66 -11.55 -18.54
C ALA A 539 -25.51 -10.34 -18.92
N THR A 540 -25.79 -9.43 -17.97
CA THR A 540 -26.54 -8.18 -18.22
C THR A 540 -25.66 -7.02 -18.70
N GLY A 541 -24.33 -7.16 -18.63
CA GLY A 541 -23.39 -6.11 -19.03
C GLY A 541 -23.45 -5.74 -20.50
N HIS A 542 -24.00 -6.61 -21.36
CA HIS A 542 -24.17 -6.32 -22.79
C HIS A 542 -25.16 -5.17 -23.08
N LEU A 543 -26.01 -4.81 -22.12
CA LEU A 543 -26.97 -3.71 -22.26
C LEU A 543 -26.27 -2.35 -22.28
N PHE A 544 -25.24 -2.16 -21.45
CA PHE A 544 -24.63 -0.85 -21.19
C PHE A 544 -23.14 -0.78 -21.56
N ARG A 545 -22.56 -1.89 -22.01
CA ARG A 545 -21.19 -1.95 -22.54
C ARG A 545 -21.18 -1.51 -24.01
N PRO A 546 -20.25 -0.63 -24.41
CA PRO A 546 -20.07 -0.29 -25.83
C PRO A 546 -19.73 -1.53 -26.67
N ARG A 547 -20.15 -1.54 -27.93
CA ARG A 547 -19.75 -2.55 -28.92
C ARG A 547 -18.63 -2.02 -29.80
N ILE A 548 -17.77 -2.89 -30.30
CA ILE A 548 -16.68 -2.51 -31.19
C ILE A 548 -17.09 -2.65 -32.67
N ASN A 549 -17.08 -1.56 -33.42
CA ASN A 549 -17.04 -1.60 -34.88
C ASN A 549 -15.58 -1.78 -35.32
N LYS A 550 -15.21 -3.02 -35.68
CA LYS A 550 -13.83 -3.36 -36.09
C LYS A 550 -13.41 -2.71 -37.41
N ALA A 551 -14.35 -2.35 -38.29
CA ALA A 551 -14.02 -1.75 -39.59
C ALA A 551 -13.58 -0.28 -39.44
N GLU A 552 -14.18 0.43 -38.49
CA GLU A 552 -13.97 1.87 -38.26
C GLU A 552 -13.15 2.16 -36.99
N ASP A 553 -12.66 1.11 -36.33
CA ASP A 553 -11.93 1.16 -35.05
C ASP A 553 -12.61 2.06 -34.00
N THR A 554 -13.93 1.94 -33.91
CA THR A 554 -14.80 2.83 -33.14
C THR A 554 -15.68 2.03 -32.19
N LEU A 555 -15.83 2.49 -30.95
CA LEU A 555 -16.81 1.99 -30.00
C LEU A 555 -18.17 2.63 -30.25
N ILE A 556 -19.23 1.85 -30.15
CA ILE A 556 -20.60 2.31 -30.31
C ILE A 556 -21.35 2.03 -29.01
N LEU A 557 -21.78 3.08 -28.33
CA LEU A 557 -22.68 2.97 -27.19
C LEU A 557 -24.09 3.41 -27.61
N SER A 558 -25.04 2.48 -27.56
CA SER A 558 -26.46 2.73 -27.82
C SER A 558 -27.21 2.95 -26.52
N VAL A 559 -27.41 4.22 -26.15
CA VAL A 559 -28.21 4.62 -25.01
C VAL A 559 -28.80 6.01 -25.23
N ALA A 560 -30.10 6.16 -24.98
CA ALA A 560 -30.81 7.42 -25.18
C ALA A 560 -30.92 8.24 -23.90
N GLU A 561 -31.19 9.54 -24.03
CA GLU A 561 -31.50 10.40 -22.88
C GLU A 561 -32.84 10.02 -22.21
N PRO A 562 -32.99 10.23 -20.89
CA PRO A 562 -31.99 10.76 -19.95
C PRO A 562 -31.04 9.70 -19.38
N LEU A 563 -31.24 8.42 -19.70
CA LEU A 563 -30.42 7.32 -19.16
C LEU A 563 -28.93 7.47 -19.52
N ALA A 564 -28.65 7.98 -20.73
CA ALA A 564 -27.30 8.21 -21.23
C ALA A 564 -26.45 9.12 -20.32
N THR A 565 -27.07 10.10 -19.66
CA THR A 565 -26.40 11.12 -18.82
C THR A 565 -26.71 10.99 -17.33
N THR A 566 -27.55 10.03 -16.94
CA THR A 566 -27.84 9.72 -15.54
C THR A 566 -26.57 9.23 -14.85
N LEU A 567 -26.23 9.83 -13.69
CA LEU A 567 -25.03 9.50 -12.93
C LEU A 567 -25.23 8.21 -12.12
N LEU A 568 -24.24 7.32 -12.20
CA LEU A 568 -24.17 6.08 -11.44
C LEU A 568 -22.93 6.10 -10.53
N PRO A 569 -23.03 5.61 -9.28
CA PRO A 569 -21.91 5.52 -8.36
C PRO A 569 -21.04 4.33 -8.72
N MET A 570 -20.06 4.53 -9.62
CA MET A 570 -19.24 3.45 -10.15
C MET A 570 -18.05 3.14 -9.23
N TYR A 571 -17.84 1.85 -8.96
CA TYR A 571 -16.68 1.34 -8.21
C TYR A 571 -16.39 -0.13 -8.55
N SER A 572 -15.19 -0.63 -8.26
CA SER A 572 -14.87 -2.05 -8.46
C SER A 572 -15.24 -2.85 -7.21
N ALA A 573 -16.22 -3.75 -7.32
CA ALA A 573 -16.58 -4.58 -6.19
C ALA A 573 -15.45 -5.54 -5.79
N VAL A 574 -14.58 -5.92 -6.73
CA VAL A 574 -13.42 -6.80 -6.49
C VAL A 574 -12.26 -6.04 -5.84
N ALA A 575 -11.93 -4.84 -6.30
CA ALA A 575 -10.78 -4.09 -5.81
C ALA A 575 -11.10 -3.26 -4.55
N ASP A 576 -12.29 -2.67 -4.49
CA ASP A 576 -12.57 -1.57 -3.55
C ASP A 576 -13.39 -1.99 -2.33
N THR A 577 -14.17 -3.08 -2.39
CA THR A 577 -15.06 -3.47 -1.27
C THR A 577 -14.27 -3.70 0.02
N GLY A 578 -13.11 -4.35 -0.05
CA GLY A 578 -12.26 -4.56 1.12
C GLY A 578 -11.79 -3.25 1.77
N THR A 579 -11.39 -2.27 0.95
CA THR A 579 -10.99 -0.93 1.41
C THR A 579 -12.16 -0.19 2.08
N LEU A 580 -13.34 -0.21 1.45
CA LEU A 580 -14.56 0.39 2.00
C LEU A 580 -14.97 -0.25 3.32
N VAL A 581 -14.89 -1.58 3.42
CA VAL A 581 -15.18 -2.30 4.67
C VAL A 581 -14.18 -1.92 5.77
N GLN A 582 -12.89 -1.81 5.46
CA GLN A 582 -11.90 -1.34 6.45
C GLN A 582 -12.22 0.08 6.94
N ALA A 583 -12.62 0.98 6.04
CA ALA A 583 -13.04 2.32 6.39
C ALA A 583 -14.27 2.29 7.31
N LEU A 584 -15.28 1.48 6.99
CA LEU A 584 -16.50 1.32 7.79
C LEU A 584 -16.26 0.64 9.14
N LEU A 585 -15.23 -0.19 9.28
CA LEU A 585 -14.81 -0.73 10.57
C LEU A 585 -14.19 0.36 11.47
N ARG A 586 -13.53 1.37 10.88
CA ARG A 586 -12.84 2.45 11.60
C ARG A 586 -13.69 3.70 11.83
N ALA A 587 -14.68 3.94 10.98
CA ALA A 587 -15.58 5.08 11.11
C ALA A 587 -16.43 4.98 12.39
N ALA A 588 -17.10 6.08 12.76
CA ALA A 588 -18.18 6.00 13.75
C ALA A 588 -19.30 5.05 13.26
N PRO A 589 -20.03 4.36 14.16
CA PRO A 589 -21.17 3.54 13.76
C PRO A 589 -22.35 4.43 13.30
N GLY A 590 -23.37 3.80 12.69
CA GLY A 590 -24.59 4.47 12.22
C GLY A 590 -24.45 5.14 10.84
N LYS A 591 -23.36 4.89 10.11
CA LYS A 591 -23.15 5.43 8.76
C LYS A 591 -23.82 4.55 7.71
N ARG A 592 -24.49 5.20 6.74
CA ARG A 592 -24.93 4.60 5.47
C ARG A 592 -24.06 5.17 4.37
N VAL A 593 -23.24 4.34 3.74
CA VAL A 593 -22.25 4.80 2.76
C VAL A 593 -22.48 4.15 1.42
N ILE A 594 -22.58 4.96 0.36
CA ILE A 594 -22.59 4.45 -1.01
C ILE A 594 -21.17 4.08 -1.44
N GLY A 595 -20.99 2.86 -1.93
CA GLY A 595 -19.75 2.41 -2.55
C GLY A 595 -19.56 3.12 -3.88
N VAL A 596 -18.75 4.17 -3.90
CA VAL A 596 -18.48 4.97 -5.08
C VAL A 596 -17.01 5.36 -5.11
N ASN A 597 -16.37 5.17 -6.27
CA ASN A 597 -15.13 5.85 -6.59
C ASN A 597 -15.47 7.14 -7.34
N GLN A 598 -16.15 7.00 -8.48
CA GLN A 598 -16.55 8.12 -9.33
C GLN A 598 -18.03 8.04 -9.66
N TRP A 599 -18.68 9.19 -9.66
CA TRP A 599 -20.03 9.35 -10.22
C TRP A 599 -19.91 9.58 -11.73
N LEU A 600 -20.30 8.58 -12.51
CA LEU A 600 -20.16 8.61 -13.97
C LEU A 600 -21.49 8.30 -14.63
N SER A 601 -21.76 8.98 -15.74
CA SER A 601 -22.80 8.53 -16.67
C SER A 601 -22.28 7.36 -17.53
N LEU A 602 -23.20 6.62 -18.16
CA LEU A 602 -22.82 5.58 -19.13
C LEU A 602 -21.98 6.16 -20.28
N ARG A 603 -22.28 7.39 -20.71
CA ARG A 603 -21.48 8.09 -21.73
C ARG A 603 -20.08 8.44 -21.23
N ASP A 604 -19.95 8.93 -20.00
CA ASP A 604 -18.63 9.30 -19.45
C ASP A 604 -17.75 8.07 -19.24
N PHE A 605 -18.31 6.98 -18.70
CA PHE A 605 -17.61 5.71 -18.62
C PHE A 605 -17.13 5.23 -20.00
N ALA A 606 -18.00 5.29 -21.01
CA ALA A 606 -17.63 4.84 -22.35
C ALA A 606 -16.57 5.75 -23.01
N ARG A 607 -16.55 7.06 -22.70
CA ARG A 607 -15.45 7.96 -23.12
C ARG A 607 -14.13 7.61 -22.46
N ILE A 608 -14.13 7.32 -21.16
CA ILE A 608 -12.95 6.86 -20.42
C ILE A 608 -12.44 5.58 -21.08
N LEU A 609 -13.31 4.59 -21.26
CA LEU A 609 -12.96 3.33 -21.90
C LEU A 609 -12.35 3.54 -23.29
N ALA A 610 -13.00 4.33 -24.15
CA ALA A 610 -12.52 4.60 -25.50
C ALA A 610 -11.11 5.23 -25.50
N ARG A 611 -10.86 6.17 -24.59
CA ARG A 611 -9.55 6.79 -24.40
C ARG A 611 -8.49 5.77 -23.96
N GLU A 612 -8.79 4.93 -22.97
CA GLU A 612 -7.84 3.97 -22.42
C GLU A 612 -7.44 2.88 -23.44
N ILE A 613 -8.36 2.46 -24.30
CA ILE A 613 -8.07 1.47 -25.35
C ILE A 613 -7.68 2.10 -26.69
N GLY A 614 -7.54 3.43 -26.75
CA GLY A 614 -7.11 4.17 -27.93
C GLY A 614 -8.07 4.10 -29.13
N LYS A 615 -9.39 4.09 -28.89
CA LYS A 615 -10.43 4.02 -29.93
C LYS A 615 -11.30 5.27 -29.96
N ASN A 616 -11.92 5.52 -31.11
CA ASN A 616 -12.98 6.52 -31.21
C ASN A 616 -14.25 6.01 -30.53
N ILE A 617 -15.19 6.92 -30.23
CA ILE A 617 -16.50 6.55 -29.70
C ILE A 617 -17.64 7.31 -30.40
N GLU A 618 -18.67 6.56 -30.76
CA GLU A 618 -19.95 7.03 -31.28
C GLU A 618 -21.07 6.73 -30.27
N PHE A 619 -21.99 7.69 -30.14
CA PHE A 619 -23.19 7.53 -29.33
C PHE A 619 -24.42 7.45 -30.23
N VAL A 620 -25.18 6.37 -30.10
CA VAL A 620 -26.45 6.19 -30.80
C VAL A 620 -27.58 6.49 -29.82
N ASP A 621 -28.42 7.45 -30.16
CA ASP A 621 -29.58 7.87 -29.36
C ASP A 621 -30.73 6.86 -29.47
N ARG A 622 -30.51 5.69 -28.88
CA ARG A 622 -31.46 4.58 -28.83
C ARG A 622 -31.15 3.72 -27.61
N ASN A 623 -32.14 3.44 -26.78
CA ASN A 623 -31.98 2.53 -25.66
C ASN A 623 -31.75 1.08 -26.14
N PRO A 624 -30.96 0.28 -25.40
CA PRO A 624 -30.82 -1.14 -25.68
C PRO A 624 -32.19 -1.85 -25.53
N SER A 625 -32.34 -2.99 -26.19
CA SER A 625 -33.47 -3.87 -25.90
C SER A 625 -33.30 -4.41 -24.48
N PHE A 626 -34.31 -4.24 -23.63
CA PHE A 626 -34.35 -4.84 -22.30
C PHE A 626 -34.85 -6.29 -22.30
N ASP A 627 -35.06 -6.90 -23.48
CA ASP A 627 -35.39 -8.33 -23.59
C ASP A 627 -34.24 -9.17 -23.05
N MET A 628 -34.47 -9.79 -21.89
CA MET A 628 -33.50 -10.62 -21.17
C MET A 628 -33.97 -12.06 -21.03
N GLY A 629 -35.08 -12.42 -21.68
CA GLY A 629 -35.64 -13.77 -21.68
C GLY A 629 -36.34 -14.19 -20.37
N ASP A 630 -36.46 -13.30 -19.39
CA ASP A 630 -37.20 -13.51 -18.16
C ASP A 630 -37.93 -12.21 -17.75
N PRO A 631 -39.27 -12.15 -17.84
CA PRO A 631 -40.05 -10.93 -17.64
C PRO A 631 -39.85 -10.22 -16.29
N ASP A 632 -39.46 -10.96 -15.24
CA ASP A 632 -39.18 -10.35 -13.93
C ASP A 632 -37.84 -9.61 -13.94
N VAL A 633 -36.83 -10.13 -14.65
CA VAL A 633 -35.53 -9.46 -14.79
C VAL A 633 -35.69 -8.19 -15.63
N GLU A 634 -36.50 -8.25 -16.69
CA GLU A 634 -36.76 -7.10 -17.56
C GLU A 634 -37.43 -5.96 -16.79
N LYS A 635 -38.47 -6.28 -16.01
CA LYS A 635 -39.17 -5.30 -15.16
C LYS A 635 -38.27 -4.75 -14.06
N ASP A 636 -37.49 -5.60 -13.41
CA ASP A 636 -36.58 -5.18 -12.35
C ASP A 636 -35.57 -4.14 -12.88
N TYR A 637 -34.90 -4.43 -14.01
CA TYR A 637 -33.95 -3.47 -14.60
C TYR A 637 -34.61 -2.22 -15.17
N ALA A 638 -35.80 -2.34 -15.77
CA ALA A 638 -36.54 -1.18 -16.26
C ALA A 638 -36.93 -0.24 -15.12
N ASP A 639 -37.46 -0.78 -14.02
CA ASP A 639 -37.79 -0.01 -12.81
C ASP A 639 -36.52 0.55 -12.16
N MET A 640 -35.43 -0.22 -12.10
CA MET A 640 -34.15 0.25 -11.54
C MET A 640 -33.62 1.45 -12.32
N MET A 641 -33.62 1.40 -13.65
CA MET A 641 -33.17 2.51 -14.48
C MET A 641 -34.09 3.72 -14.37
N GLY A 642 -35.40 3.50 -14.32
CA GLY A 642 -36.36 4.56 -14.02
C GLY A 642 -36.11 5.21 -12.66
N PHE A 643 -35.86 4.41 -11.63
CA PHE A 643 -35.52 4.90 -10.29
C PHE A 643 -34.22 5.71 -10.30
N CYS A 644 -33.17 5.25 -10.99
CA CYS A 644 -31.91 5.99 -11.11
C CYS A 644 -32.11 7.37 -11.75
N ILE A 645 -32.94 7.46 -12.79
CA ILE A 645 -33.26 8.72 -13.49
C ILE A 645 -33.99 9.69 -12.56
N ASP A 646 -35.03 9.21 -11.88
CA ASP A 646 -35.94 10.08 -11.13
C ASP A 646 -35.43 10.41 -9.72
N PHE A 647 -34.71 9.47 -9.09
CA PHE A 647 -34.35 9.54 -7.67
C PHE A 647 -32.84 9.45 -7.38
N GLY A 648 -32.01 9.17 -8.38
CA GLY A 648 -30.60 8.81 -8.21
C GLY A 648 -30.44 7.34 -7.77
N TYR A 649 -29.30 6.71 -8.09
CA TYR A 649 -29.06 5.29 -7.80
C TYR A 649 -29.17 4.94 -6.31
N ASP A 650 -28.70 5.85 -5.45
CA ASP A 650 -28.75 5.73 -4.01
C ASP A 650 -30.06 6.26 -3.39
N GLY A 651 -30.93 6.90 -4.18
CA GLY A 651 -32.10 7.61 -3.68
C GLY A 651 -31.78 8.96 -3.03
N GLY A 652 -30.58 9.51 -3.24
CA GLY A 652 -30.08 10.72 -2.60
C GLY A 652 -30.88 12.00 -2.89
N THR A 653 -31.80 11.98 -3.87
CA THR A 653 -32.74 13.09 -4.11
C THR A 653 -33.81 13.22 -3.02
N VAL A 654 -34.07 12.15 -2.28
CA VAL A 654 -35.12 12.09 -1.23
C VAL A 654 -34.61 11.57 0.12
N ASP A 655 -33.43 10.95 0.16
CA ASP A 655 -32.76 10.54 1.40
C ASP A 655 -31.31 11.09 1.47
N GLU A 656 -31.15 12.23 2.13
CA GLU A 656 -29.85 12.92 2.31
C GLU A 656 -28.94 12.27 3.36
N SER A 657 -29.37 11.17 3.98
CA SER A 657 -28.62 10.52 5.05
C SER A 657 -27.48 9.61 4.56
N ILE A 658 -27.44 9.35 3.25
CA ILE A 658 -26.43 8.53 2.60
C ILE A 658 -25.22 9.40 2.36
N VAL A 659 -24.05 8.93 2.80
CA VAL A 659 -22.81 9.67 2.67
C VAL A 659 -21.85 8.96 1.72
N GLN A 660 -20.84 9.67 1.25
CA GLN A 660 -19.82 9.11 0.37
C GLN A 660 -18.58 8.69 1.17
N PRO A 661 -17.65 7.91 0.59
CA PRO A 661 -16.45 7.49 1.30
C PRO A 661 -15.63 8.64 1.89
N ALA A 662 -15.58 9.79 1.21
CA ALA A 662 -14.89 10.99 1.70
C ALA A 662 -15.48 11.56 3.00
N ASP A 663 -16.77 11.34 3.25
CA ASP A 663 -17.50 11.89 4.40
C ASP A 663 -17.37 11.03 5.66
N LEU A 664 -16.67 9.89 5.58
CA LEU A 664 -16.52 8.96 6.69
C LEU A 664 -15.61 9.48 7.83
N GLY A 665 -14.86 10.57 7.58
CA GLY A 665 -13.86 11.08 8.51
C GLY A 665 -12.65 10.15 8.67
N VAL A 666 -12.50 9.17 7.78
CA VAL A 666 -11.32 8.31 7.65
C VAL A 666 -10.87 8.33 6.20
N SER A 667 -9.57 8.24 5.97
CA SER A 667 -9.03 8.22 4.61
C SER A 667 -9.43 6.93 3.89
N VAL A 668 -10.01 7.08 2.69
CA VAL A 668 -10.36 6.00 1.77
C VAL A 668 -9.70 6.29 0.44
N HIS A 669 -8.90 5.36 -0.06
CA HIS A 669 -8.26 5.44 -1.38
C HIS A 669 -8.76 4.29 -2.23
N LEU A 670 -9.48 4.60 -3.29
CA LEU A 670 -10.03 3.62 -4.23
C LEU A 670 -9.32 3.76 -5.57
N GLU A 671 -9.16 2.65 -6.29
CA GLU A 671 -8.54 2.63 -7.62
C GLU A 671 -9.40 3.37 -8.63
N SER A 672 -8.83 4.35 -9.35
CA SER A 672 -9.60 5.15 -10.31
C SER A 672 -10.26 4.30 -11.39
N VAL A 673 -11.37 4.78 -11.96
CA VAL A 673 -12.07 4.05 -13.03
C VAL A 673 -11.16 3.89 -14.27
N GLU A 674 -10.31 4.89 -14.54
CA GLU A 674 -9.25 4.83 -15.53
C GLU A 674 -8.27 3.67 -15.29
N GLU A 675 -7.63 3.62 -14.13
CA GLU A 675 -6.69 2.54 -13.77
C GLU A 675 -7.36 1.17 -13.79
N TRP A 676 -8.62 1.09 -13.37
CA TRP A 676 -9.40 -0.13 -13.47
C TRP A 676 -9.58 -0.52 -14.94
N CYS A 677 -9.98 0.40 -15.82
CA CYS A 677 -10.11 0.16 -17.26
C CYS A 677 -8.81 -0.32 -17.90
N GLU A 678 -7.66 0.28 -17.58
CA GLU A 678 -6.35 -0.12 -18.12
C GLU A 678 -5.99 -1.58 -17.83
N LYS A 679 -6.46 -2.12 -16.70
CA LYS A 679 -6.15 -3.48 -16.24
C LYS A 679 -7.00 -4.58 -16.88
N GLN A 680 -8.04 -4.23 -17.62
CA GLN A 680 -8.99 -5.22 -18.16
C GLN A 680 -8.62 -5.66 -19.57
N ASP A 681 -8.95 -6.91 -19.88
CA ASP A 681 -8.81 -7.48 -21.21
C ASP A 681 -10.03 -7.12 -22.08
N TRP A 682 -10.08 -5.87 -22.55
CA TRP A 682 -11.19 -5.37 -23.36
C TRP A 682 -11.34 -6.07 -24.71
N GLU A 683 -10.28 -6.67 -25.25
CA GLU A 683 -10.35 -7.41 -26.52
C GLU A 683 -11.27 -8.64 -26.41
N ASN A 684 -11.25 -9.31 -25.25
CA ASN A 684 -12.10 -10.46 -24.98
C ASN A 684 -13.49 -10.08 -24.43
N VAL A 685 -13.66 -8.86 -23.94
CA VAL A 685 -14.90 -8.36 -23.34
C VAL A 685 -15.81 -7.67 -24.36
N LEU A 686 -15.26 -6.90 -25.30
CA LEU A 686 -16.08 -6.09 -26.21
C LEU A 686 -16.70 -6.94 -27.33
N GLN A 687 -18.03 -6.85 -27.47
CA GLN A 687 -18.76 -7.53 -28.54
C GLN A 687 -18.63 -6.76 -29.85
N VAL A 688 -18.50 -7.47 -30.96
CA VAL A 688 -18.49 -6.86 -32.30
C VAL A 688 -19.89 -6.32 -32.60
N HIS A 689 -19.96 -5.06 -33.05
CA HIS A 689 -21.20 -4.36 -33.40
C HIS A 689 -21.92 -5.00 -34.58
#